data_AF-A0A838MU86-F1
#
_entry.id   AF-A0A838MU86-F1
#
_cell.length_a   1.000
_cell.length_b   1.000
_cell.length_c   1.000
_cell.angle_alpha   90.00
_cell.angle_beta   90.00
_cell.angle_gamma   90.00
#
_symmetry.space_group_name_H-M   'P 1'
#
loop_
_entity.id
_entity.type
_entity.pdbx_description
1 polymer ?
#
loop_
_entity_poly.entity_id
_entity_poly.type
_entity_poly.pdbx_seq_one_letter_code
_entity_poly.pdbx_strand_id
1 'polypeptide(L)'
;MLKSDEQNLELVESVDSVDKLNAKFYGRFPYPWLAVKFDYLLDPYFETVMLNQSLGDWDNTILPKNARIWVAGCGTNLAISTALRFPEATVLGSDLSSKSLEACGDTAKQLGITNLELKEESINHVPYREQFDYIICTGVIHHNADPKATLDKLVAALKPTGIMELMVYNRYHEIIPVAFQKAVRLLGGNETSLNLESELSITQKLVAQFPVNNSLAAFLTKYEDCPETMLADELFQPVLYSYTVQSFEELAASCDLELLAPCINLFDKTEEKFSWNMEFPDPELQERYESLPDSRRWQVSNLLLLEKSPMLWFYFQRKDSGRQKKSERQVCEEFLNTTFEKAGTKQRSYLMGNGEKYNLSPNTRAFPLAAPDSSVKAILDSVDGQSPMRDIFQRLGLKTTFQTVNQVRLKLTTSAFPYLTVVRAVGKRVFAQAAAGADRLPETFTENEREQRVMPQKERQGASWNKFKGIKPKPVVLPQKKLIKTDYLRSEETLPLIIQPAEEDINLADWAKNNLELIETELQKHGAILFRGFDVDAVSEFEEFALSICPKLFNENGEHPRKAISGNVYTPTFYPADKRILWHNENTFNHSWPMKIWFCCLVPARQGGETPIVDSRRVYQLLGPRIRERFEQQGVMYVRNYGEGLGLDWQTVFRTNDRAAVEAHCREAFIDFKWKDNDGLRTSCVRPGVTKHPKTGELSWFNQAQHWHISCLEPELRESLLEMFSEQDLPRNCYYGDGSRIEDSVMQEILELYQQLEVSFRWQAADILMLDNMLTAHGRNPFVGERRILVAMGEMLSYEDV
;
A
#
# COMPACT_ATOMS: atom_id res chain seq x y z
N MET A 1 33.37 -27.03 14.60
CA MET A 1 33.11 -25.66 14.11
C MET A 1 32.24 -24.98 15.13
N LEU A 2 32.62 -23.79 15.63
CA LEU A 2 31.68 -22.95 16.36
C LEU A 2 30.51 -22.66 15.40
N LYS A 3 29.29 -23.05 15.76
CA LYS A 3 28.10 -22.56 15.04
C LYS A 3 28.12 -21.04 15.19
N SER A 4 28.01 -20.31 14.08
CA SER A 4 28.11 -18.85 14.12
C SER A 4 26.98 -18.27 14.97
N ASP A 5 27.30 -17.42 15.96
CA ASP A 5 26.31 -16.70 16.79
C ASP A 5 25.31 -15.90 15.96
N GLU A 6 25.68 -15.62 14.71
CA GLU A 6 25.00 -14.81 13.73
C GLU A 6 23.85 -15.51 12.97
N GLN A 7 23.75 -16.84 13.08
CA GLN A 7 22.81 -17.68 12.34
C GLN A 7 22.00 -18.54 13.31
N ASN A 8 20.84 -19.04 12.89
CA ASN A 8 19.99 -19.91 13.68
C ASN A 8 20.13 -21.34 13.16
N LEU A 9 21.10 -22.10 13.71
CA LEU A 9 21.54 -23.40 13.17
C LEU A 9 21.60 -24.50 14.24
N GLU A 10 21.08 -24.25 15.44
CA GLU A 10 21.17 -25.13 16.60
C GLU A 10 20.57 -26.52 16.31
N LEU A 11 19.47 -26.55 15.56
CA LEU A 11 18.74 -27.77 15.18
C LEU A 11 19.28 -28.49 13.92
N VAL A 12 20.34 -27.97 13.30
CA VAL A 12 20.96 -28.61 12.13
C VAL A 12 21.83 -29.79 12.59
N GLU A 13 21.38 -31.00 12.26
CA GLU A 13 22.11 -32.27 12.46
C GLU A 13 22.50 -32.94 11.12
N SER A 14 21.55 -32.99 10.18
CA SER A 14 21.73 -33.58 8.85
C SER A 14 20.72 -32.98 7.87
N VAL A 15 20.90 -33.24 6.58
CA VAL A 15 19.92 -32.88 5.53
C VAL A 15 18.55 -33.47 5.84
N ASP A 16 18.47 -34.77 6.11
CA ASP A 16 17.19 -35.45 6.35
C ASP A 16 16.48 -34.99 7.63
N SER A 17 17.24 -34.57 8.65
CA SER A 17 16.64 -34.04 9.87
C SER A 17 16.01 -32.67 9.64
N VAL A 18 16.69 -31.78 8.90
CA VAL A 18 16.17 -30.45 8.56
C VAL A 18 14.99 -30.55 7.60
N ASP A 19 15.02 -31.45 6.62
CA ASP A 19 13.88 -31.71 5.74
C ASP A 19 12.64 -32.13 6.55
N LYS A 20 12.80 -33.03 7.53
CA LYS A 20 11.72 -33.43 8.45
C LYS A 20 11.23 -32.28 9.33
N LEU A 21 12.14 -31.44 9.82
CA LEU A 21 11.79 -30.26 10.62
C LEU A 21 10.96 -29.27 9.80
N ASN A 22 11.40 -28.95 8.59
CA ASN A 22 10.69 -28.04 7.69
C ASN A 22 9.34 -28.62 7.24
N ALA A 23 9.28 -29.90 6.90
CA ALA A 23 8.01 -30.58 6.58
C ALA A 23 7.02 -30.51 7.74
N LYS A 24 7.49 -30.74 8.99
CA LYS A 24 6.66 -30.61 10.19
C LYS A 24 6.23 -29.17 10.44
N PHE A 25 7.15 -28.21 10.29
CA PHE A 25 6.92 -26.79 10.53
C PHE A 25 5.88 -26.23 9.54
N TYR A 26 6.12 -26.33 8.23
CA TYR A 26 5.19 -25.86 7.20
C TYR A 26 3.94 -26.74 7.08
N GLY A 27 3.97 -27.97 7.60
CA GLY A 27 2.76 -28.78 7.80
C GLY A 27 1.88 -28.28 8.96
N ARG A 28 2.40 -27.51 9.92
CA ARG A 28 1.61 -26.84 10.96
C ARG A 28 1.26 -25.41 10.56
N PHE A 29 2.18 -24.73 9.89
CA PHE A 29 2.06 -23.34 9.47
C PHE A 29 2.26 -23.23 7.95
N PRO A 30 1.27 -23.61 7.11
CA PRO A 30 1.40 -23.49 5.67
C PRO A 30 1.68 -22.04 5.27
N TYR A 31 2.76 -21.86 4.52
CA TYR A 31 3.24 -20.55 4.12
C TYR A 31 3.53 -20.51 2.61
N PRO A 32 3.22 -19.40 1.92
CA PRO A 32 2.40 -18.26 2.40
C PRO A 32 0.96 -18.68 2.74
N TRP A 33 0.19 -17.82 3.40
CA TRP A 33 -1.27 -18.04 3.56
C TRP A 33 -1.97 -17.98 2.20
N LEU A 34 -3.21 -18.49 2.11
CA LEU A 34 -3.98 -18.47 0.85
C LEU A 34 -4.12 -17.05 0.30
N ALA A 35 -3.78 -16.87 -0.97
CA ALA A 35 -3.83 -15.54 -1.60
C ALA A 35 -5.28 -15.08 -1.75
N VAL A 36 -5.60 -13.84 -1.39
CA VAL A 36 -6.95 -13.28 -1.61
C VAL A 36 -7.29 -13.08 -3.09
N LYS A 37 -6.26 -13.06 -3.96
CA LYS A 37 -6.37 -12.73 -5.38
C LYS A 37 -5.23 -13.37 -6.17
N PHE A 38 -5.56 -13.89 -7.35
CA PHE A 38 -4.60 -14.26 -8.38
C PHE A 38 -4.86 -13.47 -9.66
N ASP A 39 -3.79 -13.05 -10.32
CA ASP A 39 -3.84 -12.29 -11.58
C ASP A 39 -3.23 -13.09 -12.72
N TYR A 40 -3.77 -12.92 -13.93
CA TYR A 40 -3.17 -13.43 -15.15
C TYR A 40 -3.38 -12.45 -16.30
N LEU A 41 -2.47 -12.49 -17.27
CA LEU A 41 -2.49 -11.63 -18.45
C LEU A 41 -3.05 -12.41 -19.65
N LEU A 42 -3.78 -11.72 -20.53
CA LEU A 42 -4.35 -12.32 -21.74
C LEU A 42 -3.32 -12.52 -22.85
N ASP A 43 -2.21 -11.78 -22.84
CA ASP A 43 -1.06 -12.10 -23.68
C ASP A 43 -0.21 -13.14 -22.95
N PRO A 44 -0.16 -14.39 -23.46
CA PRO A 44 0.53 -15.48 -22.78
C PRO A 44 2.06 -15.34 -22.75
N TYR A 45 2.64 -14.44 -23.56
CA TYR A 45 4.08 -14.25 -23.66
C TYR A 45 4.57 -12.95 -22.99
N PHE A 46 3.65 -12.14 -22.45
CA PHE A 46 3.98 -10.82 -21.91
C PHE A 46 5.05 -10.88 -20.82
N GLU A 47 4.88 -11.75 -19.82
CA GLU A 47 5.84 -11.94 -18.73
C GLU A 47 7.17 -12.53 -19.23
N THR A 48 7.14 -13.38 -20.26
CA THR A 48 8.38 -13.92 -20.86
C THR A 48 9.20 -12.81 -21.50
N VAL A 49 8.56 -11.90 -22.22
CA VAL A 49 9.22 -10.72 -22.82
C VAL A 49 9.78 -9.81 -21.73
N MET A 50 8.96 -9.47 -20.73
CA MET A 50 9.37 -8.55 -19.66
C MET A 50 10.51 -9.13 -18.79
N LEU A 51 10.53 -10.44 -18.57
CA LEU A 51 11.62 -11.09 -17.84
C LEU A 51 12.94 -11.02 -18.62
N ASN A 52 12.92 -11.29 -19.92
CA ASN A 52 14.11 -11.15 -20.77
C ASN A 52 14.64 -9.71 -20.77
N GLN A 53 13.75 -8.72 -20.92
CA GLN A 53 14.15 -7.31 -20.84
C GLN A 53 14.71 -6.92 -19.46
N SER A 54 14.18 -7.50 -18.38
CA SER A 54 14.69 -7.28 -17.02
C SER A 54 16.15 -7.74 -16.88
N LEU A 55 16.56 -8.75 -17.64
CA LEU A 55 17.92 -9.28 -17.74
C LEU A 55 18.81 -8.54 -18.76
N GLY A 56 18.30 -7.50 -19.42
CA GLY A 56 19.00 -6.81 -20.50
C GLY A 56 19.09 -7.61 -21.80
N ASP A 57 18.18 -8.57 -22.00
CA ASP A 57 18.03 -9.32 -23.24
C ASP A 57 16.88 -8.73 -24.08
N TRP A 58 17.24 -7.77 -24.92
CA TRP A 58 16.33 -7.06 -25.81
C TRP A 58 15.84 -7.92 -26.98
N ASP A 59 16.53 -9.01 -27.30
CA ASP A 59 16.17 -9.95 -28.37
C ASP A 59 15.18 -11.04 -27.90
N ASN A 60 14.93 -11.14 -26.59
CA ASN A 60 14.01 -12.10 -25.97
C ASN A 60 14.37 -13.57 -26.28
N THR A 61 15.63 -13.91 -26.05
CA THR A 61 16.26 -15.20 -26.34
C THR A 61 16.63 -16.03 -25.10
N ILE A 62 16.77 -15.40 -23.93
CA ILE A 62 17.22 -16.08 -22.70
C ILE A 62 16.17 -17.06 -22.20
N LEU A 63 14.95 -16.59 -21.91
CA LEU A 63 13.83 -17.42 -21.50
C LEU A 63 12.97 -17.76 -22.74
N PRO A 64 12.87 -19.05 -23.12
CA PRO A 64 12.01 -19.46 -24.22
C PRO A 64 10.52 -19.36 -23.85
N LYS A 65 9.68 -19.14 -24.86
CA LYS A 65 8.22 -19.01 -24.70
C LYS A 65 7.54 -20.23 -24.05
N ASN A 66 8.05 -21.43 -24.31
CA ASN A 66 7.56 -22.70 -23.80
C ASN A 66 8.51 -23.28 -22.74
N ALA A 67 9.05 -22.40 -21.89
CA ALA A 67 10.01 -22.77 -20.86
C ALA A 67 9.51 -23.92 -19.98
N ARG A 68 10.43 -24.81 -19.59
CA ARG A 68 10.18 -25.72 -18.48
C ARG A 68 10.67 -25.06 -17.19
N ILE A 69 9.75 -24.80 -16.27
CA ILE A 69 9.98 -24.02 -15.05
C ILE A 69 9.89 -24.94 -13.84
N TRP A 70 10.84 -24.82 -12.92
CA TRP A 70 10.76 -25.45 -11.59
C TRP A 70 10.63 -24.39 -10.51
N VAL A 71 9.54 -24.45 -9.75
CA VAL A 71 9.34 -23.67 -8.52
C VAL A 71 9.71 -24.57 -7.34
N ALA A 72 10.94 -24.43 -6.87
CA ALA A 72 11.52 -25.28 -5.83
C ALA A 72 11.25 -24.70 -4.43
N GLY A 73 10.41 -25.38 -3.65
CA GLY A 73 9.82 -24.87 -2.41
C GLY A 73 8.66 -23.94 -2.72
N CYS A 74 7.62 -24.46 -3.37
CA CYS A 74 6.56 -23.63 -3.94
C CYS A 74 5.53 -23.10 -2.93
N GLY A 75 5.52 -23.62 -1.70
CA GLY A 75 4.51 -23.30 -0.70
C GLY A 75 3.09 -23.51 -1.24
N THR A 76 2.17 -22.65 -0.80
CA THR A 76 0.76 -22.71 -1.19
C THR A 76 0.46 -22.01 -2.52
N ASN A 77 1.19 -20.93 -2.86
CA ASN A 77 0.78 -19.98 -3.92
C ASN A 77 1.77 -19.82 -5.07
N LEU A 78 3.08 -20.01 -4.86
CA LEU A 78 4.09 -19.52 -5.81
C LEU A 78 4.04 -20.27 -7.15
N ALA A 79 3.78 -21.58 -7.10
CA ALA A 79 3.60 -22.40 -8.30
C ALA A 79 2.36 -21.98 -9.12
N ILE A 80 1.26 -21.62 -8.46
CA ILE A 80 0.03 -21.11 -9.08
C ILE A 80 0.30 -19.79 -9.79
N SER A 81 0.89 -18.83 -9.07
CA SER A 81 1.24 -17.53 -9.63
C SER A 81 2.19 -17.67 -10.82
N THR A 82 3.14 -18.60 -10.76
CA THR A 82 4.07 -18.88 -11.87
C THR A 82 3.34 -19.48 -13.07
N ALA A 83 2.46 -20.46 -12.86
CA ALA A 83 1.69 -21.09 -13.93
C ALA A 83 0.77 -20.10 -14.65
N LEU A 84 0.17 -19.15 -13.91
CA LEU A 84 -0.66 -18.07 -14.46
C LEU A 84 0.17 -16.98 -15.19
N ARG A 85 1.39 -16.69 -14.72
CA ARG A 85 2.33 -15.75 -15.37
C ARG A 85 2.90 -16.30 -16.67
N PHE A 86 3.11 -17.61 -16.74
CA PHE A 86 3.69 -18.31 -17.89
C PHE A 86 2.76 -19.42 -18.40
N PRO A 87 1.60 -19.08 -18.99
CA PRO A 87 0.59 -20.06 -19.37
C PRO A 87 1.05 -21.07 -20.44
N GLU A 88 2.06 -20.73 -21.23
CA GLU A 88 2.64 -21.58 -22.28
C GLU A 88 3.85 -22.40 -21.80
N ALA A 89 4.29 -22.18 -20.56
CA ALA A 89 5.35 -22.95 -19.92
C ALA A 89 4.80 -24.26 -19.32
N THR A 90 5.68 -25.22 -19.06
CA THR A 90 5.39 -26.37 -18.19
C THR A 90 5.99 -26.12 -16.83
N VAL A 91 5.16 -26.06 -15.79
CA VAL A 91 5.58 -25.73 -14.42
C VAL A 91 5.58 -26.98 -13.54
N LEU A 92 6.70 -27.25 -12.89
CA LEU A 92 6.80 -28.17 -11.76
C LEU A 92 6.89 -27.34 -10.47
N GLY A 93 5.94 -27.51 -9.55
CA GLY A 93 6.05 -27.02 -8.17
C GLY A 93 6.40 -28.17 -7.23
N SER A 94 7.46 -28.04 -6.47
CA SER A 94 7.83 -29.04 -5.46
C SER A 94 7.92 -28.45 -4.07
N ASP A 95 7.51 -29.19 -3.05
CA ASP A 95 7.62 -28.78 -1.65
C ASP A 95 7.78 -30.00 -0.72
N LEU A 96 8.26 -29.76 0.50
CA LEU A 96 8.35 -30.78 1.55
C LEU A 96 7.02 -30.94 2.30
N SER A 97 6.18 -29.90 2.33
CA SER A 97 4.91 -29.88 3.05
C SER A 97 3.78 -30.40 2.17
N SER A 98 3.32 -31.63 2.46
CA SER A 98 2.15 -32.22 1.81
C SER A 98 0.89 -31.35 1.96
N LYS A 99 0.71 -30.67 3.09
CA LYS A 99 -0.42 -29.74 3.30
C LYS A 99 -0.33 -28.49 2.45
N SER A 100 0.86 -27.92 2.28
CA SER A 100 1.05 -26.77 1.39
C SER A 100 0.74 -27.16 -0.05
N LEU A 101 1.16 -28.35 -0.47
CA LEU A 101 0.87 -28.90 -1.80
C LEU A 101 -0.62 -29.25 -1.99
N GLU A 102 -1.31 -29.74 -0.97
CA GLU A 102 -2.76 -29.99 -1.00
C GLU A 102 -3.52 -28.68 -1.23
N ALA A 103 -3.23 -27.64 -0.42
CA ALA A 103 -3.83 -26.32 -0.57
C ALA A 103 -3.52 -25.69 -1.95
N CYS A 104 -2.28 -25.83 -2.42
CA CYS A 104 -1.85 -25.39 -3.74
C CYS A 104 -2.63 -26.12 -4.85
N GLY A 105 -2.71 -27.45 -4.76
CA GLY A 105 -3.37 -28.29 -5.76
C GLY A 105 -4.86 -28.07 -5.82
N ASP A 106 -5.52 -27.88 -4.69
CA ASP A 106 -6.95 -27.59 -4.64
C ASP A 106 -7.26 -26.21 -5.23
N THR A 107 -6.44 -25.21 -4.92
CA THR A 107 -6.55 -23.90 -5.55
C THR A 107 -6.29 -23.98 -7.07
N ALA A 108 -5.24 -24.69 -7.51
CA ALA A 108 -4.95 -24.87 -8.93
C ALA A 108 -6.11 -25.52 -9.70
N LYS A 109 -6.77 -26.54 -9.12
CA LYS A 109 -7.99 -27.15 -9.67
C LYS A 109 -9.14 -26.14 -9.77
N GLN A 110 -9.37 -25.34 -8.72
CA GLN A 110 -10.43 -24.31 -8.73
C GLN A 110 -10.20 -23.27 -9.83
N LEU A 111 -8.94 -22.89 -10.07
CA LEU A 111 -8.57 -21.90 -11.08
C LEU A 111 -8.54 -22.46 -12.51
N GLY A 112 -8.58 -23.78 -12.66
CA GLY A 112 -8.49 -24.47 -13.96
C GLY A 112 -7.08 -24.49 -14.56
N ILE A 113 -6.05 -24.47 -13.72
CA ILE A 113 -4.65 -24.51 -14.16
C ILE A 113 -4.30 -25.91 -14.66
N THR A 114 -3.77 -25.99 -15.89
CA THR A 114 -3.47 -27.26 -16.57
C THR A 114 -1.99 -27.47 -16.86
N ASN A 115 -1.18 -26.43 -16.72
CA ASN A 115 0.26 -26.45 -17.00
C ASN A 115 1.12 -26.60 -15.73
N LEU A 116 0.52 -27.01 -14.61
CA LEU A 116 1.19 -27.17 -13.31
C LEU A 116 1.15 -28.63 -12.85
N GLU A 117 2.33 -29.19 -12.59
CA GLU A 117 2.54 -30.45 -11.87
C GLU A 117 3.03 -30.14 -10.44
N LEU A 118 2.45 -30.79 -9.43
CA LEU A 118 2.88 -30.66 -8.03
C LEU A 118 3.51 -31.96 -7.54
N LYS A 119 4.61 -31.85 -6.80
CA LYS A 119 5.35 -33.01 -6.28
C LYS A 119 5.86 -32.80 -4.87
N GLU A 120 5.54 -33.74 -3.98
CA GLU A 120 6.13 -33.80 -2.64
C GLU A 120 7.54 -34.39 -2.74
N GLU A 121 8.56 -33.55 -2.60
CA GLU A 121 9.96 -33.98 -2.66
C GLU A 121 10.92 -32.97 -2.04
N SER A 122 12.06 -33.48 -1.56
CA SER A 122 13.19 -32.67 -1.11
C SER A 122 14.07 -32.26 -2.27
N ILE A 123 14.42 -30.98 -2.36
CA ILE A 123 15.43 -30.45 -3.29
C ILE A 123 16.76 -31.20 -3.13
N ASN A 124 17.09 -31.64 -1.91
CA ASN A 124 18.36 -32.31 -1.64
C ASN A 124 18.44 -33.71 -2.27
N HIS A 125 17.29 -34.32 -2.56
CA HIS A 125 17.17 -35.69 -3.05
C HIS A 125 16.71 -35.80 -4.50
N VAL A 126 16.46 -34.68 -5.19
CA VAL A 126 16.01 -34.73 -6.59
C VAL A 126 17.09 -35.29 -7.54
N PRO A 127 16.68 -36.06 -8.57
CA PRO A 127 17.59 -36.60 -9.58
C PRO A 127 17.75 -35.69 -10.81
N TYR A 128 17.21 -34.47 -10.78
CA TYR A 128 17.15 -33.61 -11.96
C TYR A 128 18.53 -33.21 -12.47
N ARG A 129 18.66 -33.22 -13.81
CA ARG A 129 19.87 -32.85 -14.55
C ARG A 129 19.49 -32.12 -15.82
N GLU A 130 19.86 -30.84 -15.91
CA GLU A 130 19.70 -29.98 -17.10
C GLU A 130 18.29 -30.03 -17.71
N GLN A 131 17.25 -30.01 -16.87
CA GLN A 131 15.87 -30.18 -17.32
C GLN A 131 15.12 -28.84 -17.45
N PHE A 132 15.52 -27.82 -16.71
CA PHE A 132 14.74 -26.59 -16.55
C PHE A 132 15.42 -25.41 -17.23
N ASP A 133 14.61 -24.64 -17.97
CA ASP A 133 15.00 -23.36 -18.57
C ASP A 133 14.98 -22.24 -17.52
N TYR A 134 14.12 -22.39 -16.51
CA TYR A 134 13.99 -21.44 -15.42
C TYR A 134 13.76 -22.17 -14.10
N ILE A 135 14.54 -21.80 -13.08
CA ILE A 135 14.33 -22.28 -11.71
C ILE A 135 14.02 -21.08 -10.82
N ILE A 136 12.94 -21.15 -10.05
CA ILE A 136 12.54 -20.15 -9.06
C ILE A 136 12.69 -20.81 -7.69
N CYS A 137 13.52 -20.25 -6.81
CA CYS A 137 13.70 -20.73 -5.45
C CYS A 137 13.87 -19.54 -4.49
N THR A 138 12.77 -19.13 -3.88
CA THR A 138 12.67 -17.88 -3.11
C THR A 138 12.16 -18.18 -1.70
N GLY A 139 12.92 -17.83 -0.65
CA GLY A 139 12.46 -18.14 0.72
C GLY A 139 12.77 -19.57 1.18
N VAL A 140 13.78 -20.25 0.59
CA VAL A 140 13.91 -21.72 0.74
C VAL A 140 15.32 -22.17 1.12
N ILE A 141 16.35 -21.85 0.31
CA ILE A 141 17.68 -22.48 0.49
C ILE A 141 18.34 -22.12 1.82
N HIS A 142 18.00 -20.97 2.41
CA HIS A 142 18.50 -20.55 3.71
C HIS A 142 17.86 -21.31 4.88
N HIS A 143 16.84 -22.12 4.64
CA HIS A 143 16.23 -23.00 5.63
C HIS A 143 16.72 -24.44 5.56
N ASN A 144 17.70 -24.73 4.69
CA ASN A 144 18.26 -26.07 4.51
C ASN A 144 19.47 -26.31 5.40
N ALA A 145 19.78 -27.58 5.69
CA ALA A 145 20.93 -27.96 6.52
C ALA A 145 22.27 -27.47 5.94
N ASP A 146 22.42 -27.58 4.62
CA ASP A 146 23.59 -27.15 3.85
C ASP A 146 23.10 -26.42 2.59
N PRO A 147 22.97 -25.08 2.65
CA PRO A 147 22.50 -24.28 1.51
C PRO A 147 23.35 -24.46 0.25
N LYS A 148 24.65 -24.77 0.39
CA LYS A 148 25.53 -25.01 -0.76
C LYS A 148 25.15 -26.32 -1.45
N ALA A 149 24.99 -27.40 -0.69
CA ALA A 149 24.58 -28.69 -1.23
C ALA A 149 23.19 -28.62 -1.89
N THR A 150 22.25 -27.88 -1.29
CA THR A 150 20.95 -27.61 -1.89
C THR A 150 21.08 -26.82 -3.20
N LEU A 151 21.90 -25.77 -3.21
CA LEU A 151 22.14 -24.97 -4.40
C LEU A 151 22.82 -25.79 -5.52
N ASP A 152 23.77 -26.68 -5.21
CA ASP A 152 24.38 -27.60 -6.18
C ASP A 152 23.33 -28.49 -6.88
N LYS A 153 22.24 -28.87 -6.19
CA LYS A 153 21.12 -29.62 -6.79
C LYS A 153 20.32 -28.76 -7.77
N LEU A 154 20.01 -27.53 -7.39
CA LEU A 154 19.32 -26.58 -8.27
C LEU A 154 20.16 -26.28 -9.52
N VAL A 155 21.47 -26.06 -9.35
CA VAL A 155 22.40 -25.81 -10.47
C VAL A 155 22.45 -26.99 -11.42
N ALA A 156 22.57 -28.21 -10.89
CA ALA A 156 22.61 -29.40 -11.72
C ALA A 156 21.30 -29.61 -12.48
N ALA A 157 20.15 -29.22 -11.91
CA ALA A 157 18.84 -29.28 -12.56
C ALA A 157 18.66 -28.21 -13.65
N LEU A 158 19.34 -27.08 -13.53
CA LEU A 158 19.30 -25.97 -14.49
C LEU A 158 20.03 -26.33 -15.78
N LYS A 159 19.42 -26.08 -16.94
CA LYS A 159 20.11 -26.17 -18.23
C LYS A 159 21.30 -25.20 -18.27
N PRO A 160 22.37 -25.46 -19.05
CA PRO A 160 23.43 -24.49 -19.26
C PRO A 160 22.88 -23.13 -19.73
N THR A 161 21.89 -23.14 -20.62
CA THR A 161 21.21 -21.94 -21.11
C THR A 161 20.09 -21.44 -20.19
N GLY A 162 19.86 -22.05 -19.04
CA GLY A 162 18.80 -21.65 -18.14
C GLY A 162 19.14 -20.39 -17.34
N ILE A 163 18.13 -19.85 -16.66
CA ILE A 163 18.27 -18.80 -15.64
C ILE A 163 17.70 -19.28 -14.31
N MET A 164 18.24 -18.75 -13.22
CA MET A 164 17.74 -19.05 -11.89
C MET A 164 17.39 -17.76 -11.17
N GLU A 165 16.20 -17.71 -10.59
CA GLU A 165 15.75 -16.66 -9.69
C GLU A 165 15.87 -17.18 -8.26
N LEU A 166 16.75 -16.56 -7.47
CA LEU A 166 16.98 -16.93 -6.08
C LEU A 166 16.72 -15.75 -5.16
N MET A 167 16.02 -16.02 -4.06
CA MET A 167 15.88 -15.08 -2.94
C MET A 167 16.33 -15.75 -1.64
N VAL A 168 17.23 -15.07 -0.93
CA VAL A 168 17.71 -15.45 0.39
C VAL A 168 17.52 -14.34 1.39
N TYR A 169 17.52 -14.69 2.68
CA TYR A 169 17.37 -13.70 3.73
C TYR A 169 18.63 -12.84 3.88
N ASN A 170 18.40 -11.53 3.96
CA ASN A 170 19.43 -10.52 4.06
C ASN A 170 19.91 -10.42 5.51
N ARG A 171 21.22 -10.57 5.73
CA ARG A 171 21.89 -10.50 7.04
C ARG A 171 21.38 -9.35 7.87
N TYR A 172 21.25 -8.16 7.30
CA TYR A 172 20.86 -6.96 8.02
C TYR A 172 19.37 -6.89 8.34
N HIS A 173 18.54 -7.65 7.63
CA HIS A 173 17.12 -7.80 7.94
C HIS A 173 16.96 -8.81 9.09
N GLU A 174 17.82 -9.83 9.14
CA GLU A 174 17.71 -10.97 10.07
C GLU A 174 18.42 -10.81 11.43
N ILE A 175 19.12 -9.69 11.69
CA ILE A 175 19.81 -9.51 12.99
C ILE A 175 18.83 -9.62 14.17
N ILE A 176 17.68 -8.95 14.06
CA ILE A 176 16.66 -8.93 15.11
C ILE A 176 15.87 -10.26 15.13
N PRO A 177 15.34 -10.77 13.99
CA PRO A 177 14.70 -12.08 13.93
C PRO A 177 15.54 -13.21 14.54
N VAL A 178 16.81 -13.35 14.16
CA VAL A 178 17.67 -14.44 14.66
C VAL A 178 17.89 -14.34 16.16
N ALA A 179 18.10 -13.13 16.69
CA ALA A 179 18.23 -12.93 18.12
C ALA A 179 16.95 -13.34 18.87
N PHE A 180 15.79 -12.96 18.32
CA PHE A 180 14.49 -13.33 18.87
C PHE A 180 14.24 -14.84 18.84
N GLN A 181 14.46 -15.49 17.69
CA GLN A 181 14.33 -16.93 17.49
C GLN A 181 15.14 -17.72 18.52
N LYS A 182 16.40 -17.33 18.74
CA LYS A 182 17.26 -17.96 19.76
C LYS A 182 16.73 -17.76 21.17
N ALA A 183 16.25 -16.56 21.50
CA ALA A 183 15.67 -16.27 22.82
C ALA A 183 14.40 -17.09 23.08
N VAL A 184 13.52 -17.23 22.09
CA VAL A 184 12.31 -18.06 22.18
C VAL A 184 12.66 -19.51 22.52
N ARG A 185 13.70 -20.08 21.88
CA ARG A 185 14.11 -21.47 22.18
C ARG A 185 14.72 -21.65 23.54
N LEU A 186 15.54 -20.70 23.99
CA LEU A 186 16.08 -20.69 25.35
C LEU A 186 14.95 -20.65 26.40
N LEU A 187 13.95 -19.80 26.19
CA LEU A 187 12.77 -19.71 27.06
C LEU A 187 11.90 -20.98 27.01
N GLY A 188 11.89 -21.68 25.88
CA GLY A 188 11.22 -22.98 25.72
C GLY A 188 11.86 -24.11 26.51
N GLY A 189 13.08 -23.93 27.05
CA GLY A 189 13.78 -24.91 27.88
C GLY A 189 14.30 -26.14 27.12
N ASN A 190 14.27 -26.12 25.79
CA ASN A 190 14.79 -27.19 24.95
C ASN A 190 15.40 -26.65 23.65
N GLU A 191 16.72 -26.47 23.66
CA GLU A 191 17.49 -25.93 22.53
C GLU A 191 17.76 -26.99 21.44
N THR A 192 17.50 -28.26 21.73
CA THR A 192 17.88 -29.40 20.89
C THR A 192 16.71 -30.03 20.14
N SER A 193 15.46 -29.61 20.41
CA SER A 193 14.31 -30.12 19.67
C SER A 193 13.17 -29.11 19.58
N LEU A 194 12.48 -29.12 18.44
CA LEU A 194 11.41 -28.19 18.10
C LEU A 194 10.10 -28.47 18.87
N ASN A 195 9.58 -27.46 19.56
CA ASN A 195 8.27 -27.49 20.20
C ASN A 195 7.41 -26.33 19.71
N LEU A 196 6.74 -26.54 18.57
CA LEU A 196 5.98 -25.50 17.85
C LEU A 196 4.96 -24.76 18.72
N GLU A 197 4.18 -25.48 19.53
CA GLU A 197 3.13 -24.85 20.34
C GLU A 197 3.71 -24.05 21.50
N SER A 198 4.81 -24.52 22.10
CA SER A 198 5.52 -23.76 23.13
C SER A 198 6.20 -22.52 22.55
N GLU A 199 6.90 -22.66 21.42
CA GLU A 199 7.59 -21.56 20.75
C GLU A 199 6.61 -20.51 20.23
N LEU A 200 5.46 -20.94 19.67
CA LEU A 200 4.37 -20.05 19.29
C LEU A 200 3.81 -19.31 20.51
N SER A 201 3.51 -20.01 21.61
CA SER A 201 2.97 -19.38 22.82
C SER A 201 3.94 -18.36 23.42
N ILE A 202 5.24 -18.66 23.46
CA ILE A 202 6.27 -17.74 23.92
C ILE A 202 6.37 -16.54 22.98
N THR A 203 6.38 -16.78 21.67
CA THR A 203 6.44 -15.73 20.64
C THR A 203 5.26 -14.78 20.77
N GLN A 204 4.03 -15.29 20.85
CA GLN A 204 2.82 -14.48 21.04
C GLN A 204 2.88 -13.65 22.32
N LYS A 205 3.37 -14.22 23.43
CA LYS A 205 3.54 -13.47 24.69
C LYS A 205 4.58 -12.36 24.57
N LEU A 206 5.70 -12.62 23.91
CA LEU A 206 6.76 -11.62 23.73
C LEU A 206 6.35 -10.52 22.74
N VAL A 207 5.62 -10.86 21.68
CA VAL A 207 5.08 -9.90 20.71
C VAL A 207 4.03 -9.02 21.37
N ALA A 208 3.12 -9.61 22.14
CA ALA A 208 2.09 -8.87 22.86
C ALA A 208 2.67 -8.02 24.01
N GLN A 209 3.75 -8.48 24.65
CA GLN A 209 4.28 -7.83 25.84
C GLN A 209 5.82 -7.98 25.93
N PHE A 210 6.54 -7.15 25.18
CA PHE A 210 8.00 -7.04 25.31
C PHE A 210 8.38 -5.96 26.35
N PRO A 211 9.16 -6.28 27.40
CA PRO A 211 9.29 -5.40 28.57
C PRO A 211 10.24 -4.21 28.41
N VAL A 212 10.94 -4.09 27.27
CA VAL A 212 11.99 -3.07 27.06
C VAL A 212 11.79 -2.37 25.73
N ASN A 213 11.74 -1.05 25.72
CA ASN A 213 11.71 -0.27 24.47
C ASN A 213 13.10 -0.24 23.81
N ASN A 214 13.25 -0.94 22.68
CA ASN A 214 14.45 -0.97 21.86
C ASN A 214 14.12 -1.35 20.41
N SER A 215 15.14 -1.60 19.57
CA SER A 215 14.94 -1.99 18.17
C SER A 215 14.12 -3.28 18.00
N LEU A 216 14.22 -4.23 18.95
CA LEU A 216 13.40 -5.44 18.93
C LEU A 216 11.94 -5.11 19.21
N ALA A 217 11.64 -4.25 20.19
CA ALA A 217 10.26 -3.80 20.44
C ALA A 217 9.64 -3.18 19.17
N ALA A 218 10.35 -2.23 18.54
CA ALA A 218 9.90 -1.60 17.30
C ALA A 218 9.76 -2.57 16.10
N PHE A 219 10.48 -3.69 16.13
CA PHE A 219 10.34 -4.75 15.15
C PHE A 219 9.10 -5.62 15.42
N LEU A 220 8.86 -6.00 16.68
CA LEU A 220 7.75 -6.87 17.08
C LEU A 220 6.37 -6.24 16.86
N THR A 221 6.24 -4.91 16.93
CA THR A 221 4.96 -4.21 16.68
C THR A 221 4.40 -4.48 15.28
N LYS A 222 5.23 -4.87 14.31
CA LYS A 222 4.78 -5.24 12.96
C LYS A 222 3.99 -6.55 12.93
N TYR A 223 4.04 -7.35 13.99
CA TYR A 223 3.52 -8.71 14.04
C TYR A 223 2.38 -8.90 15.05
N GLU A 224 1.93 -7.85 15.75
CA GLU A 224 0.86 -7.93 16.76
C GLU A 224 -0.45 -8.50 16.18
N ASP A 225 -0.82 -8.09 14.96
CA ASP A 225 -2.07 -8.48 14.28
C ASP A 225 -1.84 -9.34 13.03
N CYS A 226 -0.69 -10.00 12.92
CA CYS A 226 -0.37 -10.81 11.74
C CYS A 226 -0.94 -12.25 11.85
N PRO A 227 -1.21 -12.92 10.71
CA PRO A 227 -1.59 -14.34 10.72
C PRO A 227 -0.55 -15.20 11.42
N GLU A 228 -0.99 -16.22 12.16
CA GLU A 228 -0.12 -17.16 12.88
C GLU A 228 1.00 -17.75 12.00
N THR A 229 0.71 -18.02 10.72
CA THR A 229 1.70 -18.56 9.79
C THR A 229 2.79 -17.57 9.40
N MET A 230 2.46 -16.28 9.35
CA MET A 230 3.43 -15.20 9.15
C MET A 230 4.30 -15.00 10.38
N LEU A 231 3.68 -15.03 11.57
CA LEU A 231 4.38 -14.98 12.84
C LEU A 231 5.41 -16.10 12.96
N ALA A 232 5.01 -17.32 12.57
CA ALA A 232 5.86 -18.50 12.61
C ALA A 232 7.08 -18.38 11.68
N ASP A 233 6.83 -18.11 10.40
CA ASP A 233 7.86 -18.06 9.37
C ASP A 233 8.95 -17.01 9.67
N GLU A 234 8.57 -15.89 10.30
CA GLU A 234 9.54 -14.86 10.66
C GLU A 234 10.20 -15.11 12.03
N LEU A 235 9.43 -15.41 13.08
CA LEU A 235 9.90 -15.24 14.45
C LEU A 235 10.40 -16.52 15.14
N PHE A 236 10.10 -17.70 14.61
CA PHE A 236 10.58 -18.96 15.20
C PHE A 236 10.81 -20.08 14.19
N GLN A 237 11.15 -19.73 12.96
CA GLN A 237 11.56 -20.69 11.94
C GLN A 237 12.78 -21.51 12.44
N PRO A 238 12.80 -22.85 12.24
CA PRO A 238 13.75 -23.77 12.88
C PRO A 238 15.23 -23.64 12.46
N VAL A 239 15.50 -23.23 11.22
CA VAL A 239 16.84 -23.21 10.62
C VAL A 239 16.94 -22.00 9.71
N LEU A 240 17.84 -21.05 10.00
CA LEU A 240 17.96 -19.85 9.19
C LEU A 240 19.42 -19.47 8.99
N TYR A 241 19.79 -19.47 7.71
CA TYR A 241 20.97 -18.81 7.19
C TYR A 241 20.64 -17.40 6.68
N SER A 242 21.52 -16.44 6.90
CA SER A 242 21.39 -15.09 6.34
C SER A 242 22.68 -14.62 5.67
N TYR A 243 22.56 -13.77 4.66
CA TYR A 243 23.65 -13.42 3.74
C TYR A 243 23.76 -11.92 3.54
N THR A 244 24.97 -11.42 3.27
CA THR A 244 25.19 -10.15 2.57
C THR A 244 25.26 -10.38 1.06
N VAL A 245 25.22 -9.33 0.24
CA VAL A 245 25.46 -9.43 -1.22
C VAL A 245 26.75 -10.20 -1.51
N GLN A 246 27.83 -9.90 -0.79
CA GLN A 246 29.12 -10.56 -0.94
C GLN A 246 29.05 -12.05 -0.63
N SER A 247 28.55 -12.44 0.55
CA SER A 247 28.51 -13.86 0.93
C SER A 247 27.56 -14.67 0.04
N PHE A 248 26.52 -14.03 -0.49
CA PHE A 248 25.61 -14.68 -1.43
C PHE A 248 26.24 -14.89 -2.80
N GLU A 249 26.98 -13.89 -3.31
CA GLU A 249 27.78 -14.02 -4.53
C GLU A 249 28.86 -15.12 -4.38
N GLU A 250 29.52 -15.20 -3.22
CA GLU A 250 30.51 -16.24 -2.92
C GLU A 250 29.89 -17.64 -2.86
N LEU A 251 28.73 -17.79 -2.21
CA LEU A 251 27.98 -19.05 -2.19
C LEU A 251 27.63 -19.49 -3.62
N ALA A 252 27.04 -18.60 -4.42
CA ALA A 252 26.68 -18.88 -5.80
C ALA A 252 27.90 -19.25 -6.65
N ALA A 253 29.00 -18.49 -6.52
CA ALA A 253 30.23 -18.77 -7.23
C ALA A 253 30.85 -20.13 -6.89
N SER A 254 30.66 -20.61 -5.65
CA SER A 254 31.12 -21.94 -5.21
C SER A 254 30.30 -23.11 -5.78
N CYS A 255 29.15 -22.81 -6.38
CA CYS A 255 28.27 -23.75 -7.06
C CYS A 255 28.23 -23.51 -8.58
N ASP A 256 29.26 -22.89 -9.15
CA ASP A 256 29.36 -22.56 -10.58
C ASP A 256 28.21 -21.69 -11.13
N LEU A 257 27.61 -20.87 -10.27
CA LEU A 257 26.70 -19.79 -10.68
C LEU A 257 27.41 -18.44 -10.77
N GLU A 258 26.87 -17.60 -11.62
CA GLU A 258 27.24 -16.20 -11.81
C GLU A 258 26.02 -15.32 -11.52
N LEU A 259 26.18 -14.38 -10.59
CA LEU A 259 25.18 -13.37 -10.22
C LEU A 259 24.98 -12.38 -11.39
N LEU A 260 23.76 -12.24 -11.90
CA LEU A 260 23.46 -11.40 -13.07
C LEU A 260 22.94 -10.02 -12.70
N ALA A 261 21.74 -9.94 -12.12
CA ALA A 261 21.03 -8.69 -11.86
C ALA A 261 20.04 -8.84 -10.70
N PRO A 262 19.74 -7.77 -9.96
CA PRO A 262 18.67 -7.78 -8.96
C PRO A 262 17.29 -8.05 -9.58
N CYS A 263 16.46 -8.81 -8.88
CA CYS A 263 15.04 -8.95 -9.17
C CYS A 263 14.27 -7.81 -8.50
N ILE A 264 13.43 -7.10 -9.26
CA ILE A 264 12.50 -6.12 -8.68
C ILE A 264 11.24 -6.86 -8.26
N ASN A 265 11.15 -7.18 -6.98
CA ASN A 265 9.97 -7.83 -6.41
C ASN A 265 8.90 -6.79 -6.01
N LEU A 266 7.68 -7.27 -5.76
CA LEU A 266 6.56 -6.41 -5.44
C LEU A 266 6.73 -5.68 -4.09
N PHE A 267 7.38 -6.31 -3.09
CA PHE A 267 7.60 -5.71 -1.78
C PHE A 267 8.52 -4.48 -1.89
N ASP A 268 9.70 -4.66 -2.50
CA ASP A 268 10.65 -3.57 -2.73
C ASP A 268 10.07 -2.49 -3.65
N LYS A 269 9.23 -2.87 -4.63
CA LYS A 269 8.49 -1.92 -5.46
C LYS A 269 7.55 -1.06 -4.62
N THR A 270 6.73 -1.68 -3.77
CA THR A 270 5.74 -0.96 -2.95
C THR A 270 6.37 -0.03 -1.92
N GLU A 271 7.57 -0.36 -1.45
CA GLU A 271 8.32 0.49 -0.52
C GLU A 271 9.25 1.50 -1.20
N GLU A 272 9.30 1.52 -2.55
CA GLU A 272 10.23 2.32 -3.36
C GLU A 272 11.72 2.03 -3.05
N LYS A 273 12.02 0.80 -2.62
CA LYS A 273 13.36 0.33 -2.21
C LYS A 273 14.00 -0.65 -3.19
N PHE A 274 13.60 -0.64 -4.46
CA PHE A 274 14.10 -1.62 -5.43
C PHE A 274 15.43 -1.26 -6.10
N SER A 275 15.95 -0.04 -5.92
CA SER A 275 17.23 0.37 -6.48
C SER A 275 18.38 -0.06 -5.58
N TRP A 276 19.29 -0.88 -6.13
CA TRP A 276 20.56 -1.21 -5.48
C TRP A 276 21.66 -0.16 -5.68
N ASN A 277 21.41 0.90 -6.46
CA ASN A 277 22.38 1.97 -6.70
C ASN A 277 22.07 3.21 -5.84
N MET A 278 23.08 3.73 -5.15
CA MET A 278 23.02 4.94 -4.32
C MET A 278 23.56 6.17 -5.05
N GLU A 279 23.12 7.35 -4.60
CA GLU A 279 23.64 8.65 -5.03
C GLU A 279 24.29 9.37 -3.84
N PHE A 280 25.48 9.93 -4.07
CA PHE A 280 26.26 10.66 -3.10
C PHE A 280 26.39 12.13 -3.55
N PRO A 281 26.08 13.10 -2.68
CA PRO A 281 26.24 14.52 -3.01
C PRO A 281 27.69 14.92 -3.26
N ASP A 282 28.66 14.21 -2.67
CA ASP A 282 30.08 14.43 -2.86
C ASP A 282 30.55 13.83 -4.21
N PRO A 283 31.07 14.63 -5.15
CA PRO A 283 31.43 14.14 -6.48
C PRO A 283 32.57 13.11 -6.48
N GLU A 284 33.55 13.23 -5.58
CA GLU A 284 34.66 12.28 -5.51
C GLU A 284 34.17 10.92 -5.01
N LEU A 285 33.32 10.93 -3.97
CA LEU A 285 32.70 9.72 -3.44
C LEU A 285 31.77 9.08 -4.48
N GLN A 286 31.00 9.88 -5.22
CA GLN A 286 30.14 9.41 -6.30
C GLN A 286 30.97 8.73 -7.40
N GLU A 287 32.07 9.36 -7.85
CA GLU A 287 32.97 8.78 -8.86
C GLU A 287 33.60 7.46 -8.37
N ARG A 288 34.07 7.43 -7.11
CA ARG A 288 34.60 6.20 -6.49
C ARG A 288 33.54 5.09 -6.47
N TYR A 289 32.34 5.39 -6.01
CA TYR A 289 31.23 4.44 -6.00
C TYR A 289 30.91 3.93 -7.40
N GLU A 290 30.81 4.83 -8.37
CA GLU A 290 30.48 4.52 -9.76
C GLU A 290 31.55 3.72 -10.51
N SER A 291 32.80 3.79 -10.09
CA SER A 291 33.92 3.03 -10.65
C SER A 291 33.92 1.56 -10.21
N LEU A 292 33.16 1.22 -9.15
CA LEU A 292 33.08 -0.15 -8.65
C LEU A 292 32.31 -1.05 -9.63
N PRO A 293 32.69 -2.34 -9.74
CA PRO A 293 31.85 -3.35 -10.38
C PRO A 293 30.46 -3.44 -9.72
N ASP A 294 29.48 -3.92 -10.46
CA ASP A 294 28.06 -3.93 -10.03
C ASP A 294 27.85 -4.58 -8.66
N SER A 295 28.37 -5.80 -8.44
CA SER A 295 28.22 -6.49 -7.16
C SER A 295 28.88 -5.77 -5.98
N ARG A 296 29.94 -5.00 -6.24
CA ARG A 296 30.58 -4.15 -5.22
C ARG A 296 29.77 -2.90 -4.94
N ARG A 297 29.11 -2.29 -5.93
CA ARG A 297 28.14 -1.21 -5.69
C ARG A 297 26.95 -1.69 -4.87
N TRP A 298 26.39 -2.84 -5.23
CA TRP A 298 25.29 -3.44 -4.47
C TRP A 298 25.70 -3.80 -3.04
N GLN A 299 26.92 -4.30 -2.83
CA GLN A 299 27.45 -4.56 -1.49
C GLN A 299 27.63 -3.28 -0.67
N VAL A 300 28.12 -2.18 -1.27
CA VAL A 300 28.18 -0.88 -0.58
C VAL A 300 26.78 -0.44 -0.18
N SER A 301 25.80 -0.57 -1.06
CA SER A 301 24.40 -0.26 -0.75
C SER A 301 23.84 -1.15 0.37
N ASN A 302 24.14 -2.45 0.35
CA ASN A 302 23.73 -3.38 1.41
C ASN A 302 24.31 -2.96 2.78
N LEU A 303 25.59 -2.59 2.81
CA LEU A 303 26.30 -2.17 4.03
C LEU A 303 25.81 -0.84 4.59
N LEU A 304 25.52 0.13 3.72
CA LEU A 304 25.15 1.48 4.15
C LEU A 304 23.65 1.62 4.44
N LEU A 305 22.80 0.85 3.76
CA LEU A 305 21.35 0.89 3.97
C LEU A 305 20.88 -0.07 5.07
N LEU A 306 21.65 -1.10 5.43
CA LEU A 306 21.30 -2.08 6.46
C LEU A 306 19.88 -2.64 6.23
N GLU A 307 18.96 -2.46 7.20
CA GLU A 307 17.57 -2.92 7.12
C GLU A 307 16.69 -2.16 6.11
N LYS A 308 17.24 -1.13 5.47
CA LYS A 308 16.61 -0.39 4.36
C LYS A 308 17.10 -0.84 3.00
N SER A 309 18.06 -1.77 2.92
CA SER A 309 18.49 -2.32 1.64
C SER A 309 17.38 -3.14 0.98
N PRO A 310 17.39 -3.30 -0.36
CA PRO A 310 16.45 -4.19 -1.03
C PRO A 310 16.63 -5.65 -0.57
N MET A 311 15.65 -6.50 -0.83
CA MET A 311 15.78 -7.95 -0.55
C MET A 311 16.91 -8.57 -1.37
N LEU A 312 17.62 -9.56 -0.82
CA LEU A 312 18.63 -10.33 -1.56
C LEU A 312 17.96 -11.30 -2.53
N TRP A 313 17.43 -10.73 -3.61
CA TRP A 313 16.69 -11.41 -4.65
C TRP A 313 17.34 -11.10 -6.00
N PHE A 314 17.92 -12.10 -6.64
CA PHE A 314 18.73 -11.93 -7.84
C PHE A 314 18.48 -13.02 -8.87
N TYR A 315 18.79 -12.68 -10.11
CA TYR A 315 18.93 -13.63 -11.20
C TYR A 315 20.36 -14.15 -11.31
N PHE A 316 20.49 -15.41 -11.70
CA PHE A 316 21.75 -16.12 -11.88
C PHE A 316 21.74 -16.89 -13.18
N GLN A 317 22.94 -17.17 -13.69
CA GLN A 317 23.18 -18.16 -14.72
C GLN A 317 24.31 -19.10 -14.31
N ARG A 318 24.44 -20.24 -14.97
CA ARG A 318 25.63 -21.07 -14.86
C ARG A 318 26.83 -20.37 -15.52
N LYS A 319 28.02 -20.56 -14.94
CA LYS A 319 29.29 -20.06 -15.52
C LYS A 319 29.59 -20.68 -16.87
N ASP A 320 29.11 -21.89 -17.14
CA ASP A 320 29.24 -22.58 -18.43
C ASP A 320 28.07 -22.32 -19.39
N SER A 321 27.23 -21.31 -19.13
CA SER A 321 26.08 -20.97 -19.99
C SER A 321 26.44 -20.55 -21.41
N GLY A 322 27.70 -20.19 -21.66
CA GLY A 322 28.17 -19.63 -22.93
C GLY A 322 27.73 -18.18 -23.18
N ARG A 323 26.91 -17.60 -22.30
CA ARG A 323 26.50 -16.19 -22.37
C ARG A 323 27.44 -15.31 -21.57
N GLN A 324 27.85 -14.18 -22.15
CA GLN A 324 28.58 -13.16 -21.42
C GLN A 324 27.65 -12.37 -20.52
N LYS A 325 28.00 -12.24 -19.24
CA LYS A 325 27.33 -11.33 -18.31
C LYS A 325 27.48 -9.88 -18.78
N LYS A 326 26.36 -9.17 -18.85
CA LYS A 326 26.31 -7.72 -19.08
C LYS A 326 26.33 -6.99 -17.73
N SER A 327 27.15 -5.96 -17.62
CA SER A 327 27.07 -4.99 -16.52
C SER A 327 25.83 -4.10 -16.63
N GLU A 328 25.37 -3.52 -15.53
CA GLU A 328 24.26 -2.55 -15.54
C GLU A 328 24.55 -1.38 -16.50
N ARG A 329 25.81 -0.95 -16.60
CA ARG A 329 26.24 0.10 -17.55
C ARG A 329 26.08 -0.33 -19.00
N GLN A 330 26.45 -1.55 -19.35
CA GLN A 330 26.24 -2.09 -20.69
C GLN A 330 24.75 -2.21 -21.02
N VAL A 331 23.94 -2.70 -20.07
CA VAL A 331 22.48 -2.78 -20.25
C VAL A 331 21.87 -1.38 -20.44
N CYS A 332 22.35 -0.37 -19.69
CA CYS A 332 21.92 1.02 -19.85
C CYS A 332 22.29 1.59 -21.22
N GLU A 333 23.51 1.30 -21.70
CA GLU A 333 23.97 1.77 -23.01
C GLU A 333 23.19 1.10 -24.15
N GLU A 334 22.90 -0.20 -24.05
CA GLU A 334 22.03 -0.91 -24.98
C GLU A 334 20.59 -0.36 -24.94
N PHE A 335 20.04 -0.09 -23.75
CA PHE A 335 18.74 0.55 -23.58
C PHE A 335 18.67 1.89 -24.31
N LEU A 336 19.70 2.73 -24.19
CA LEU A 336 19.78 4.00 -24.94
C LEU A 336 19.76 3.79 -26.46
N ASN A 337 20.40 2.73 -26.95
CA ASN A 337 20.51 2.42 -28.38
C ASN A 337 19.32 1.60 -28.92
N THR A 338 18.33 1.30 -28.08
CA THR A 338 17.16 0.48 -28.43
C THR A 338 15.93 1.34 -28.68
N THR A 339 15.12 0.94 -29.66
CA THR A 339 13.81 1.53 -29.95
C THR A 339 12.72 0.74 -29.24
N PHE A 340 11.81 1.44 -28.56
CA PHE A 340 10.74 0.86 -27.76
C PHE A 340 9.36 1.29 -28.28
N GLU A 341 8.35 0.49 -27.98
CA GLU A 341 6.93 0.81 -28.12
C GLU A 341 6.21 0.62 -26.78
N LYS A 342 5.05 1.26 -26.63
CA LYS A 342 4.25 1.14 -25.40
C LYS A 342 3.76 -0.30 -25.26
N ALA A 343 4.15 -0.96 -24.17
CA ALA A 343 3.67 -2.28 -23.84
C ALA A 343 2.23 -2.21 -23.32
N GLY A 344 1.42 -3.19 -23.69
CA GLY A 344 0.03 -3.26 -23.23
C GLY A 344 -0.59 -4.62 -23.47
N THR A 345 -1.36 -5.08 -22.49
CA THR A 345 -2.22 -6.26 -22.61
C THR A 345 -3.47 -6.07 -21.75
N LYS A 346 -4.23 -7.13 -21.53
CA LYS A 346 -5.36 -7.15 -20.61
C LYS A 346 -5.07 -8.09 -19.45
N GLN A 347 -5.47 -7.69 -18.25
CA GLN A 347 -5.40 -8.50 -17.04
C GLN A 347 -6.79 -8.96 -16.62
N ARG A 348 -6.89 -10.20 -16.16
CA ARG A 348 -8.03 -10.74 -15.43
C ARG A 348 -7.56 -11.25 -14.07
N SER A 349 -8.52 -11.41 -13.17
CA SER A 349 -8.24 -11.79 -11.79
C SER A 349 -9.22 -12.84 -11.30
N TYR A 350 -8.74 -13.78 -10.50
CA TYR A 350 -9.55 -14.59 -9.62
C TYR A 350 -9.55 -13.97 -8.23
N LEU A 351 -10.72 -13.89 -7.60
CA LEU A 351 -10.89 -13.31 -6.27
C LEU A 351 -11.41 -14.39 -5.33
N MET A 352 -10.85 -14.45 -4.12
CA MET A 352 -11.36 -15.30 -3.06
C MET A 352 -12.73 -14.79 -2.62
N GLY A 353 -13.74 -15.64 -2.72
CA GLY A 353 -15.09 -15.41 -2.21
C GLY A 353 -15.33 -16.16 -0.89
N ASN A 354 -16.59 -16.21 -0.47
CA ASN A 354 -16.98 -16.87 0.78
C ASN A 354 -16.60 -18.37 0.76
N GLY A 355 -15.99 -18.85 1.85
CA GLY A 355 -15.62 -20.25 2.03
C GLY A 355 -14.39 -20.69 1.21
N GLU A 356 -13.39 -19.82 1.05
CA GLU A 356 -12.10 -20.13 0.39
C GLU A 356 -12.22 -20.60 -1.08
N LYS A 357 -13.29 -20.18 -1.76
CA LYS A 357 -13.51 -20.48 -3.17
C LYS A 357 -13.13 -19.30 -4.07
N TYR A 358 -12.34 -19.57 -5.10
CA TYR A 358 -11.95 -18.55 -6.07
C TYR A 358 -12.98 -18.40 -7.19
N ASN A 359 -13.39 -17.16 -7.44
CA ASN A 359 -14.29 -16.82 -8.54
C ASN A 359 -13.58 -15.91 -9.53
N LEU A 360 -13.74 -16.21 -10.82
CA LEU A 360 -13.22 -15.36 -11.88
C LEU A 360 -13.95 -14.01 -11.88
N SER A 361 -13.20 -12.92 -11.75
CA SER A 361 -13.77 -11.58 -11.80
C SER A 361 -14.39 -11.33 -13.18
N PRO A 362 -15.59 -10.72 -13.26
CA PRO A 362 -16.19 -10.33 -14.53
C PRO A 362 -15.41 -9.20 -15.20
N ASN A 363 -14.55 -8.50 -14.45
CA ASN A 363 -13.80 -7.36 -14.94
C ASN A 363 -12.54 -7.81 -15.67
N THR A 364 -12.35 -7.27 -16.88
CA THR A 364 -11.07 -7.30 -17.60
C THR A 364 -10.53 -5.87 -17.66
N ARG A 365 -9.25 -5.67 -17.34
CA ARG A 365 -8.63 -4.34 -17.30
C ARG A 365 -7.45 -4.24 -18.24
N ALA A 366 -7.14 -3.04 -18.71
CA ALA A 366 -5.87 -2.78 -19.38
C ALA A 366 -4.71 -2.99 -18.40
N PHE A 367 -3.59 -3.52 -18.90
CA PHE A 367 -2.35 -3.72 -18.18
C PHE A 367 -1.20 -3.11 -18.98
N PRO A 368 -0.22 -2.39 -18.36
CA PRO A 368 -0.04 -2.18 -16.91
C PRO A 368 -1.17 -1.37 -16.24
N LEU A 369 -1.50 -1.70 -14.99
CA LEU A 369 -2.61 -1.07 -14.25
C LEU A 369 -2.23 0.27 -13.61
N ALA A 370 -1.03 0.35 -13.03
CA ALA A 370 -0.55 1.54 -12.36
C ALA A 370 -0.13 2.59 -13.40
N ALA A 371 -0.44 3.86 -13.15
CA ALA A 371 0.12 4.95 -13.94
C ALA A 371 1.66 4.93 -13.82
N PRO A 372 2.39 5.27 -14.90
CA PRO A 372 3.84 5.39 -14.82
C PRO A 372 4.22 6.47 -13.79
N ASP A 373 5.37 6.28 -13.14
CA ASP A 373 5.96 7.27 -12.25
C ASP A 373 6.14 8.62 -12.97
N SER A 374 5.84 9.73 -12.29
CA SER A 374 5.91 11.07 -12.87
C SER A 374 7.30 11.39 -13.43
N SER A 375 8.37 10.84 -12.83
CA SER A 375 9.76 10.99 -13.28
C SER A 375 10.04 10.38 -14.65
N VAL A 376 9.21 9.45 -15.13
CA VAL A 376 9.38 8.79 -16.44
C VAL A 376 8.24 9.03 -17.42
N LYS A 377 7.18 9.74 -17.00
CA LYS A 377 5.98 10.00 -17.82
C LYS A 377 6.31 10.72 -19.12
N ALA A 378 7.11 11.80 -19.07
CA ALA A 378 7.49 12.55 -20.26
C ALA A 378 8.28 11.70 -21.28
N ILE A 379 9.09 10.76 -20.78
CA ILE A 379 9.84 9.81 -21.62
C ILE A 379 8.86 8.85 -22.29
N LEU A 380 7.96 8.23 -21.51
CA LEU A 380 6.95 7.31 -22.04
C LEU A 380 6.04 7.98 -23.08
N ASP A 381 5.64 9.23 -22.85
CA ASP A 381 4.81 10.01 -23.78
C ASP A 381 5.54 10.37 -25.08
N SER A 382 6.87 10.44 -25.03
CA SER A 382 7.74 10.73 -26.17
C SER A 382 8.17 9.49 -26.97
N VAL A 383 7.81 8.29 -26.50
CA VAL A 383 8.09 7.04 -27.23
C VAL A 383 7.17 6.94 -28.45
N ASP A 384 7.79 6.86 -29.62
CA ASP A 384 7.13 6.90 -30.93
C ASP A 384 7.27 5.59 -31.73
N GLY A 385 7.95 4.57 -31.18
CA GLY A 385 8.20 3.30 -31.86
C GLY A 385 9.24 3.38 -32.97
N GLN A 386 9.94 4.51 -33.14
CA GLN A 386 10.88 4.74 -34.24
C GLN A 386 12.24 5.22 -33.73
N SER A 387 12.24 6.19 -32.82
CA SER A 387 13.44 6.81 -32.28
C SER A 387 14.08 5.91 -31.21
N PRO A 388 15.41 5.72 -31.23
CA PRO A 388 16.09 5.10 -30.10
C PRO A 388 15.93 5.95 -28.84
N MET A 389 16.00 5.33 -27.68
CA MET A 389 15.78 6.01 -26.40
C MET A 389 16.76 7.18 -26.17
N ARG A 390 17.99 7.10 -26.72
CA ARG A 390 18.97 8.20 -26.70
C ARG A 390 18.43 9.49 -27.32
N ASP A 391 17.73 9.38 -28.44
CA ASP A 391 17.18 10.54 -29.14
C ASP A 391 16.02 11.12 -28.34
N ILE A 392 15.23 10.28 -27.66
CA ILE A 392 14.18 10.72 -26.73
C ILE A 392 14.79 11.51 -25.56
N PHE A 393 15.87 11.01 -24.95
CA PHE A 393 16.59 11.72 -23.89
C PHE A 393 17.11 13.08 -24.39
N GLN A 394 17.69 13.13 -25.59
CA GLN A 394 18.19 14.36 -26.18
C GLN A 394 17.06 15.37 -26.44
N ARG A 395 15.92 14.93 -27.00
CA ARG A 395 14.75 15.79 -27.24
C ARG A 395 14.19 16.39 -25.95
N LEU A 396 14.22 15.62 -24.86
CA LEU A 396 13.73 16.03 -23.54
C LEU A 396 14.79 16.77 -22.70
N GLY A 397 16.02 16.95 -23.20
CA GLY A 397 17.11 17.60 -22.47
C GLY A 397 17.59 16.82 -21.24
N LEU A 398 17.36 15.50 -21.19
CA LEU A 398 17.76 14.64 -20.09
C LEU A 398 19.23 14.23 -20.20
N LYS A 399 19.92 14.21 -19.05
CA LYS A 399 21.30 13.71 -18.98
C LYS A 399 21.32 12.18 -19.13
N THR A 400 22.28 11.67 -19.88
CA THR A 400 22.51 10.23 -20.09
C THR A 400 23.55 9.68 -19.10
N THR A 401 23.50 10.11 -17.83
CA THR A 401 24.33 9.51 -16.78
C THR A 401 23.83 8.11 -16.43
N PHE A 402 24.70 7.27 -15.86
CA PHE A 402 24.33 5.90 -15.50
C PHE A 402 23.10 5.83 -14.59
N GLN A 403 23.00 6.69 -13.58
CA GLN A 403 21.91 6.73 -12.61
C GLN A 403 20.60 7.07 -13.28
N THR A 404 20.56 8.15 -14.06
CA THR A 404 19.35 8.59 -14.75
C THR A 404 18.87 7.50 -15.71
N VAL A 405 19.78 6.93 -16.50
CA VAL A 405 19.43 5.90 -17.48
C VAL A 405 18.97 4.60 -16.79
N ASN A 406 19.66 4.17 -15.72
CA ASN A 406 19.29 2.95 -14.99
C ASN A 406 17.93 3.11 -14.30
N GLN A 407 17.67 4.26 -13.65
CA GLN A 407 16.38 4.54 -13.04
C GLN A 407 15.23 4.51 -14.05
N VAL A 408 15.42 5.18 -15.20
CA VAL A 408 14.42 5.18 -16.28
C VAL A 408 14.18 3.77 -16.82
N ARG A 409 15.24 3.01 -17.08
CA ARG A 409 15.16 1.63 -17.57
C ARG A 409 14.40 0.74 -16.58
N LEU A 410 14.76 0.77 -15.29
CA LEU A 410 14.12 -0.02 -14.24
C LEU A 410 12.61 0.28 -14.18
N LYS A 411 12.24 1.57 -14.24
CA LYS A 411 10.85 2.05 -14.16
C LYS A 411 10.03 1.92 -15.46
N LEU A 412 10.61 1.42 -16.56
CA LEU A 412 9.90 1.33 -17.84
C LEU A 412 9.96 -0.04 -18.54
N THR A 413 10.98 -0.86 -18.31
CA THR A 413 11.26 -2.04 -19.15
C THR A 413 11.35 -3.37 -18.39
N THR A 414 11.00 -3.38 -17.10
CA THR A 414 11.11 -4.57 -16.24
C THR A 414 9.75 -5.21 -15.97
N SER A 415 9.72 -6.46 -15.49
CA SER A 415 8.47 -7.12 -15.09
C SER A 415 7.70 -6.35 -14.02
N ALA A 416 8.40 -5.64 -13.14
CA ALA A 416 7.79 -4.80 -12.12
C ALA A 416 7.20 -3.49 -12.68
N PHE A 417 7.77 -2.95 -13.77
CA PHE A 417 7.31 -1.72 -14.42
C PHE A 417 7.21 -1.91 -15.94
N PRO A 418 6.23 -2.68 -16.44
CA PRO A 418 6.26 -3.17 -17.81
C PRO A 418 5.57 -2.21 -18.79
N TYR A 419 6.07 -0.99 -18.90
CA TYR A 419 5.47 0.08 -19.72
C TYR A 419 5.97 0.09 -21.17
N LEU A 420 7.17 -0.44 -21.41
CA LEU A 420 7.83 -0.46 -22.71
C LEU A 420 8.27 -1.87 -23.09
N THR A 421 8.05 -2.21 -24.36
CA THR A 421 8.61 -3.39 -25.00
C THR A 421 9.48 -2.98 -26.18
N VAL A 422 10.52 -3.76 -26.47
CA VAL A 422 11.38 -3.52 -27.64
C VAL A 422 10.57 -3.64 -28.93
N VAL A 423 10.78 -2.68 -29.84
CA VAL A 423 10.26 -2.77 -31.21
C VAL A 423 11.02 -3.86 -31.94
N ARG A 424 10.35 -4.95 -32.28
CA ARG A 424 10.96 -6.00 -33.10
C ARG A 424 11.09 -5.48 -34.53
N ALA A 425 12.26 -5.67 -35.16
CA ALA A 425 12.41 -5.44 -36.58
C ALA A 425 11.48 -6.40 -37.35
N VAL A 426 10.26 -5.95 -37.69
CA VAL A 426 9.27 -6.78 -38.35
C VAL A 426 9.65 -6.98 -39.81
N GLY A 427 10.22 -8.15 -40.12
CA GLY A 427 9.84 -8.84 -41.34
C GLY A 427 8.34 -9.15 -41.23
N LYS A 428 7.50 -8.40 -41.95
CA LYS A 428 6.03 -8.49 -41.96
C LYS A 428 5.51 -9.92 -41.82
N ARG A 429 5.03 -10.31 -40.63
CA ARG A 429 4.01 -11.35 -40.44
C ARG A 429 3.09 -10.99 -39.27
N VAL A 430 1.90 -10.59 -39.69
CA VAL A 430 0.60 -10.51 -38.99
C VAL A 430 0.55 -11.17 -37.61
N PHE A 431 0.42 -10.35 -36.56
CA PHE A 431 -0.31 -10.69 -35.33
C PHE A 431 -1.43 -9.67 -35.13
N ALA A 432 -2.41 -9.74 -36.01
CA ALA A 432 -3.71 -9.09 -35.87
C ALA A 432 -4.79 -10.11 -36.25
N GLN A 433 -4.80 -11.27 -35.58
CA GLN A 433 -5.88 -12.27 -35.64
C GLN A 433 -5.66 -13.36 -34.58
N ALA A 434 -5.76 -13.00 -33.30
CA ALA A 434 -5.90 -13.97 -32.21
C ALA A 434 -6.72 -13.42 -31.02
N ALA A 435 -7.62 -12.47 -31.28
CA ALA A 435 -8.55 -11.91 -30.28
C ALA A 435 -10.03 -12.22 -30.60
N ALA A 436 -10.29 -13.24 -31.43
CA ALA A 436 -11.63 -13.73 -31.73
C ALA A 436 -11.57 -15.25 -31.90
N GLY A 437 -11.74 -15.99 -30.80
CA GLY A 437 -11.68 -17.45 -30.85
C GLY A 437 -11.58 -18.16 -29.51
N ALA A 438 -12.38 -17.77 -28.51
CA ALA A 438 -12.62 -18.59 -27.32
C ALA A 438 -13.95 -18.20 -26.67
N ASP A 439 -15.04 -18.40 -27.40
CA ASP A 439 -16.37 -18.54 -26.81
C ASP A 439 -17.22 -19.36 -27.78
N ARG A 440 -17.36 -20.65 -27.48
CA ARG A 440 -18.37 -21.53 -28.09
C ARG A 440 -18.90 -22.49 -27.04
N LEU A 441 -20.10 -22.18 -26.54
CA LEU A 441 -21.17 -23.15 -26.29
C LEU A 441 -22.48 -22.53 -26.83
N PRO A 442 -23.45 -23.32 -27.35
CA PRO A 442 -24.25 -22.93 -28.51
C PRO A 442 -25.69 -22.46 -28.24
N GLU A 443 -26.13 -21.53 -29.12
CA GLU A 443 -27.48 -21.26 -29.68
C GLU A 443 -28.62 -20.85 -28.72
N THR A 444 -29.40 -19.78 -28.95
CA THR A 444 -30.31 -19.56 -30.09
C THR A 444 -30.60 -18.08 -30.42
N PHE A 445 -30.89 -17.81 -31.70
CA PHE A 445 -31.26 -16.52 -32.32
C PHE A 445 -32.67 -16.01 -31.99
N THR A 446 -32.86 -14.68 -32.02
CA THR A 446 -33.86 -13.97 -32.86
C THR A 446 -33.46 -12.51 -33.09
N GLU A 447 -33.82 -11.99 -34.27
CA GLU A 447 -33.40 -10.74 -34.95
C GLU A 447 -34.10 -9.43 -34.50
N ASN A 448 -33.64 -8.33 -35.14
CA ASN A 448 -34.18 -6.96 -35.28
C ASN A 448 -33.58 -5.92 -34.31
N GLU A 449 -33.06 -4.75 -34.71
CA GLU A 449 -33.25 -3.95 -35.92
C GLU A 449 -32.12 -2.90 -36.09
N ARG A 450 -31.91 -2.48 -37.34
CA ARG A 450 -31.07 -1.37 -37.85
C ARG A 450 -31.78 -0.01 -37.56
N GLU A 451 -31.22 1.21 -37.51
CA GLU A 451 -30.37 1.91 -38.48
C GLU A 451 -30.07 3.38 -38.03
N GLN A 452 -28.89 3.93 -38.40
CA GLN A 452 -28.55 5.32 -38.83
C GLN A 452 -28.79 6.59 -37.95
N ARG A 453 -27.77 7.47 -37.84
CA ARG A 453 -27.49 8.63 -38.76
C ARG A 453 -26.27 9.48 -38.32
N VAL A 454 -25.62 10.10 -39.31
CA VAL A 454 -24.34 10.86 -39.26
C VAL A 454 -24.54 12.25 -39.92
N MET A 455 -23.97 13.30 -39.30
CA MET A 455 -23.44 14.61 -39.84
C MET A 455 -24.35 15.73 -40.39
N PRO A 456 -23.85 16.99 -40.66
CA PRO A 456 -22.51 17.62 -40.43
C PRO A 456 -22.47 19.11 -39.93
N GLN A 457 -21.24 19.58 -39.71
CA GLN A 457 -20.72 20.93 -39.39
C GLN A 457 -20.68 21.89 -40.61
N LYS A 458 -20.67 23.23 -40.39
CA LYS A 458 -20.29 24.24 -41.41
C LYS A 458 -19.63 25.50 -40.82
N GLU A 459 -18.58 25.95 -41.48
CA GLU A 459 -17.74 27.14 -41.29
C GLU A 459 -18.42 28.47 -41.67
N ARG A 460 -17.85 29.62 -41.24
CA ARG A 460 -17.72 30.83 -42.08
C ARG A 460 -16.70 31.86 -41.56
N GLN A 461 -15.95 32.42 -42.52
CA GLN A 461 -14.88 33.41 -42.41
C GLN A 461 -15.38 34.87 -42.38
N GLY A 462 -14.61 35.75 -41.71
CA GLY A 462 -13.98 36.98 -42.26
C GLY A 462 -14.81 38.25 -42.55
N ALA A 463 -14.45 39.37 -41.89
CA ALA A 463 -14.38 40.71 -42.50
C ALA A 463 -13.59 41.71 -41.61
N SER A 464 -12.74 42.51 -42.26
CA SER A 464 -11.90 43.61 -41.72
C SER A 464 -12.54 44.96 -42.03
N TRP A 465 -12.50 45.94 -41.10
CA TRP A 465 -12.52 47.37 -41.43
C TRP A 465 -11.66 48.21 -40.48
N ASN A 466 -10.96 49.16 -41.09
CA ASN A 466 -9.99 50.10 -40.54
C ASN A 466 -10.65 51.39 -39.99
N LYS A 467 -9.91 52.07 -39.09
CA LYS A 467 -10.04 53.47 -38.58
C LYS A 467 -11.05 53.72 -37.45
N PHE A 468 -10.52 54.06 -36.27
CA PHE A 468 -10.68 55.38 -35.63
C PHE A 468 -9.49 55.65 -34.69
N LYS A 469 -8.69 56.67 -35.03
CA LYS A 469 -7.71 57.30 -34.12
C LYS A 469 -8.45 58.33 -33.27
N GLY A 470 -8.19 58.31 -31.96
CA GLY A 470 -8.42 59.45 -31.07
C GLY A 470 -9.69 59.40 -30.21
N ILE A 471 -9.69 58.55 -29.17
CA ILE A 471 -10.57 58.68 -28.00
C ILE A 471 -9.73 58.43 -26.75
N LYS A 472 -9.70 59.42 -25.84
CA LYS A 472 -9.04 59.32 -24.52
C LYS A 472 -9.60 58.12 -23.74
N PRO A 473 -8.77 57.34 -23.03
CA PRO A 473 -9.27 56.25 -22.20
C PRO A 473 -10.15 56.83 -21.08
N LYS A 474 -11.46 56.61 -21.18
CA LYS A 474 -12.34 56.57 -20.01
C LYS A 474 -12.10 55.23 -19.33
N PRO A 475 -12.08 55.15 -17.99
CA PRO A 475 -12.04 53.87 -17.29
C PRO A 475 -13.28 53.08 -17.70
N VAL A 476 -13.07 52.05 -18.50
CA VAL A 476 -14.09 51.05 -18.75
C VAL A 476 -14.08 50.20 -17.49
N VAL A 477 -15.11 50.34 -16.67
CA VAL A 477 -15.47 49.29 -15.72
C VAL A 477 -15.86 48.09 -16.57
N LEU A 478 -14.88 47.22 -16.84
CA LEU A 478 -15.14 45.90 -17.37
C LEU A 478 -16.05 45.21 -16.34
N PRO A 479 -17.18 44.61 -16.74
CA PRO A 479 -17.90 43.75 -15.82
C PRO A 479 -16.92 42.69 -15.34
N GLN A 480 -16.68 42.59 -14.03
CA GLN A 480 -15.90 41.52 -13.43
C GLN A 480 -16.45 40.21 -13.97
N LYS A 481 -15.71 39.56 -14.87
CA LYS A 481 -16.02 38.19 -15.24
C LYS A 481 -15.96 37.40 -13.93
N LYS A 482 -17.04 36.70 -13.59
CA LYS A 482 -17.03 35.79 -12.45
C LYS A 482 -15.97 34.73 -12.74
N LEU A 483 -14.88 34.73 -11.96
CA LEU A 483 -13.79 33.77 -12.08
C LEU A 483 -14.23 32.36 -11.66
N ILE A 484 -15.28 32.24 -10.84
CA ILE A 484 -15.79 30.95 -10.37
C ILE A 484 -17.29 30.81 -10.62
N LYS A 485 -17.75 29.56 -10.64
CA LYS A 485 -19.16 29.15 -10.64
C LYS A 485 -19.43 28.38 -9.36
N THR A 486 -20.63 28.56 -8.81
CA THR A 486 -21.11 27.81 -7.64
C THR A 486 -22.25 26.90 -8.04
N ASP A 487 -22.28 25.70 -7.46
CA ASP A 487 -23.32 24.69 -7.69
C ASP A 487 -23.55 23.84 -6.43
N TYR A 488 -24.47 22.89 -6.49
CA TYR A 488 -24.77 21.91 -5.45
C TYR A 488 -24.81 20.50 -6.03
N LEU A 489 -24.67 19.47 -5.18
CA LEU A 489 -24.78 18.07 -5.63
C LEU A 489 -26.17 17.77 -6.20
N ARG A 490 -27.21 18.37 -5.61
CA ARG A 490 -28.61 18.34 -6.05
C ARG A 490 -29.25 19.70 -5.77
N SER A 491 -30.24 20.09 -6.57
CA SER A 491 -30.86 21.42 -6.48
C SER A 491 -31.51 21.76 -5.13
N GLU A 492 -31.80 20.75 -4.30
CA GLU A 492 -32.40 20.91 -2.96
C GLU A 492 -31.39 20.72 -1.80
N GLU A 493 -30.15 20.32 -2.10
CA GLU A 493 -29.11 20.09 -1.11
C GLU A 493 -28.20 21.31 -1.00
N THR A 494 -27.89 21.76 0.23
CA THR A 494 -26.99 22.90 0.45
C THR A 494 -25.61 22.51 0.96
N LEU A 495 -25.35 21.21 1.17
CA LEU A 495 -24.09 20.66 1.69
C LEU A 495 -23.54 19.62 0.70
N PRO A 496 -22.27 19.70 0.25
CA PRO A 496 -21.39 20.87 0.31
C PRO A 496 -21.78 21.91 -0.75
N LEU A 497 -21.34 23.15 -0.59
CA LEU A 497 -21.28 24.10 -1.70
C LEU A 497 -20.19 23.65 -2.67
N ILE A 498 -20.50 23.53 -3.96
CA ILE A 498 -19.49 23.21 -4.98
C ILE A 498 -18.96 24.51 -5.59
N ILE A 499 -17.65 24.70 -5.58
CA ILE A 499 -16.96 25.80 -6.27
C ILE A 499 -16.18 25.22 -7.44
N GLN A 500 -16.36 25.78 -8.63
CA GLN A 500 -15.69 25.37 -9.86
C GLN A 500 -15.11 26.58 -10.60
N PRO A 501 -14.02 26.42 -11.37
CA PRO A 501 -13.51 27.49 -12.20
C PRO A 501 -14.49 27.86 -13.33
N ALA A 502 -14.65 29.14 -13.60
CA ALA A 502 -15.49 29.64 -14.70
C ALA A 502 -14.72 29.78 -16.02
N GLU A 503 -13.40 29.89 -15.94
CA GLU A 503 -12.43 29.97 -17.05
C GLU A 503 -11.33 28.91 -16.84
N GLU A 504 -10.69 28.47 -17.92
CA GLU A 504 -9.52 27.58 -17.86
C GLU A 504 -8.34 28.34 -17.19
N ASP A 505 -7.44 27.62 -16.52
CA ASP A 505 -6.19 28.13 -15.90
C ASP A 505 -6.29 28.99 -14.62
N ILE A 506 -7.34 28.83 -13.82
CA ILE A 506 -7.42 29.52 -12.51
C ILE A 506 -6.58 28.78 -11.46
N ASN A 507 -5.50 29.43 -11.00
CA ASN A 507 -4.76 28.96 -9.84
C ASN A 507 -5.60 29.11 -8.56
N LEU A 508 -5.89 27.97 -7.92
CA LEU A 508 -6.81 27.91 -6.78
C LEU A 508 -6.27 28.62 -5.53
N ALA A 509 -4.96 28.52 -5.25
CA ALA A 509 -4.34 29.16 -4.09
C ALA A 509 -4.32 30.69 -4.20
N ASP A 510 -3.94 31.22 -5.37
CA ASP A 510 -3.98 32.65 -5.66
C ASP A 510 -5.41 33.20 -5.61
N TRP A 511 -6.37 32.45 -6.18
CA TRP A 511 -7.77 32.83 -6.09
C TRP A 511 -8.24 32.85 -4.63
N ALA A 512 -7.94 31.82 -3.84
CA ALA A 512 -8.36 31.71 -2.45
C ALA A 512 -7.81 32.86 -1.60
N LYS A 513 -6.52 33.19 -1.76
CA LYS A 513 -5.87 34.31 -1.08
C LYS A 513 -6.56 35.66 -1.32
N ASN A 514 -7.13 35.86 -2.50
CA ASN A 514 -7.85 37.08 -2.86
C ASN A 514 -9.36 37.03 -2.54
N ASN A 515 -9.88 35.89 -2.10
CA ASN A 515 -11.31 35.65 -1.86
C ASN A 515 -11.58 35.02 -0.48
N LEU A 516 -10.71 35.27 0.49
CA LEU A 516 -10.81 34.68 1.84
C LEU A 516 -12.16 34.97 2.52
N GLU A 517 -12.64 36.21 2.47
CA GLU A 517 -13.92 36.60 3.08
C GLU A 517 -15.10 35.80 2.48
N LEU A 518 -15.07 35.55 1.17
CA LEU A 518 -16.07 34.73 0.50
C LEU A 518 -15.98 33.27 0.97
N ILE A 519 -14.78 32.69 1.02
CA ILE A 519 -14.58 31.30 1.47
C ILE A 519 -15.07 31.14 2.91
N GLU A 520 -14.69 32.05 3.82
CA GLU A 520 -15.14 32.00 5.22
C GLU A 520 -16.66 32.13 5.34
N THR A 521 -17.26 33.05 4.61
CA THR A 521 -18.71 33.29 4.64
C THR A 521 -19.47 32.08 4.14
N GLU A 522 -19.06 31.51 3.00
CA GLU A 522 -19.71 30.33 2.44
C GLU A 522 -19.46 29.08 3.29
N LEU A 523 -18.27 28.92 3.88
CA LEU A 523 -17.98 27.80 4.77
C LEU A 523 -18.85 27.84 6.02
N GLN A 524 -18.99 29.01 6.66
CA GLN A 524 -19.84 29.17 7.85
C GLN A 524 -21.32 28.93 7.54
N LYS A 525 -21.76 29.31 6.34
CA LYS A 525 -23.15 29.12 5.91
C LYS A 525 -23.43 27.65 5.57
N HIS A 526 -22.57 27.03 4.78
CA HIS A 526 -22.78 25.70 4.20
C HIS A 526 -22.20 24.55 5.03
N GLY A 527 -21.25 24.82 5.93
CA GLY A 527 -20.52 23.83 6.73
C GLY A 527 -19.40 23.12 5.97
N ALA A 528 -19.52 22.98 4.64
CA ALA A 528 -18.51 22.38 3.79
C ALA A 528 -18.49 22.98 2.38
N ILE A 529 -17.30 23.03 1.78
CA ILE A 529 -17.08 23.47 0.40
C ILE A 529 -16.28 22.39 -0.35
N LEU A 530 -16.77 22.00 -1.53
CA LEU A 530 -16.07 21.13 -2.47
C LEU A 530 -15.53 21.96 -3.64
N PHE A 531 -14.21 22.09 -3.72
CA PHE A 531 -13.51 22.67 -4.86
C PHE A 531 -13.29 21.60 -5.91
N ARG A 532 -13.88 21.76 -7.10
CA ARG A 532 -13.87 20.75 -8.16
C ARG A 532 -13.55 21.35 -9.52
N GLY A 533 -12.69 20.64 -10.27
CA GLY A 533 -12.28 21.04 -11.61
C GLY A 533 -11.11 22.04 -11.63
N PHE A 534 -10.47 22.27 -10.49
CA PHE A 534 -9.17 22.94 -10.40
C PHE A 534 -8.04 21.94 -10.65
N ASP A 535 -6.88 22.45 -11.07
CA ASP A 535 -5.68 21.65 -11.31
C ASP A 535 -4.83 21.64 -10.04
N VAL A 536 -5.04 20.62 -9.18
CA VAL A 536 -4.27 20.38 -7.95
C VAL A 536 -3.86 18.92 -7.95
N ASP A 537 -2.67 18.62 -8.46
CA ASP A 537 -2.18 17.25 -8.64
C ASP A 537 -0.96 16.91 -7.77
N ALA A 538 -0.42 17.90 -7.06
CA ALA A 538 0.73 17.77 -6.16
C ALA A 538 0.40 18.08 -4.69
N VAL A 539 1.15 17.43 -3.78
CA VAL A 539 1.05 17.69 -2.32
C VAL A 539 1.37 19.15 -1.99
N SER A 540 2.35 19.74 -2.67
CA SER A 540 2.77 21.14 -2.46
C SER A 540 1.68 22.15 -2.82
N GLU A 541 0.91 21.89 -3.88
CA GLU A 541 -0.18 22.77 -4.33
C GLU A 541 -1.37 22.69 -3.37
N PHE A 542 -1.66 21.49 -2.86
CA PHE A 542 -2.65 21.31 -1.80
C PHE A 542 -2.25 22.04 -0.51
N GLU A 543 -0.97 21.90 -0.10
CA GLU A 543 -0.44 22.59 1.08
C GLU A 543 -0.48 24.12 0.90
N GLU A 544 -0.09 24.63 -0.28
CA GLU A 544 -0.15 26.05 -0.62
C GLU A 544 -1.58 26.58 -0.58
N PHE A 545 -2.55 25.84 -1.13
CA PHE A 545 -3.96 26.20 -1.06
C PHE A 545 -4.46 26.27 0.40
N ALA A 546 -4.17 25.24 1.22
CA ALA A 546 -4.59 25.23 2.61
C ALA A 546 -3.95 26.38 3.41
N LEU A 547 -2.66 26.66 3.18
CA LEU A 547 -1.93 27.78 3.78
C LEU A 547 -2.45 29.14 3.32
N SER A 548 -2.97 29.25 2.09
CA SER A 548 -3.56 30.50 1.60
C SER A 548 -4.78 30.92 2.44
N ILE A 549 -5.52 29.95 2.98
CA ILE A 549 -6.72 30.15 3.81
C ILE A 549 -6.38 30.18 5.30
N CYS A 550 -5.51 29.27 5.75
CA CYS A 550 -5.10 29.14 7.14
C CYS A 550 -3.57 29.16 7.24
N PRO A 551 -2.96 30.31 7.59
CA PRO A 551 -1.50 30.47 7.60
C PRO A 551 -0.74 29.53 8.55
N LYS A 552 -1.44 28.91 9.52
CA LYS A 552 -0.86 27.96 10.47
C LYS A 552 -1.66 26.66 10.44
N LEU A 553 -1.11 25.67 9.76
CA LEU A 553 -1.58 24.30 9.77
C LEU A 553 -0.91 23.52 10.92
N PHE A 554 -1.57 22.46 11.38
CA PHE A 554 -1.13 21.65 12.50
C PHE A 554 -0.90 20.20 12.07
N ASN A 555 0.16 19.59 12.57
CA ASN A 555 0.60 18.24 12.18
C ASN A 555 0.51 17.20 13.32
N GLU A 556 0.09 17.61 14.52
CA GLU A 556 -0.03 16.73 15.69
C GLU A 556 -1.48 16.32 15.94
N ASN A 557 -1.75 15.02 15.99
CA ASN A 557 -2.94 14.47 16.63
C ASN A 557 -2.47 13.44 17.68
N GLY A 558 -2.88 13.62 18.93
CA GLY A 558 -2.37 12.91 20.10
C GLY A 558 -2.64 11.39 20.15
N GLU A 559 -3.39 10.81 19.21
CA GLU A 559 -3.78 9.38 19.28
C GLU A 559 -3.02 8.42 18.37
N HIS A 560 -2.45 8.89 17.26
CA HIS A 560 -1.81 8.00 16.27
C HIS A 560 -0.50 8.60 15.72
N PRO A 561 0.58 7.80 15.59
CA PRO A 561 1.77 8.25 14.88
C PRO A 561 1.42 8.50 13.40
N ARG A 562 1.41 9.76 12.97
CA ARG A 562 1.16 10.17 11.58
C ARG A 562 2.49 10.27 10.84
N LYS A 563 2.60 9.66 9.66
CA LYS A 563 3.74 9.85 8.75
C LYS A 563 3.50 11.13 7.94
N ALA A 564 4.24 12.20 8.25
CA ALA A 564 4.19 13.44 7.46
C ALA A 564 4.69 13.17 6.03
N ILE A 565 3.97 13.69 5.03
CA ILE A 565 4.35 13.58 3.60
C ILE A 565 5.14 14.83 3.18
N SER A 566 4.70 16.02 3.60
CA SER A 566 5.47 17.28 3.66
C SER A 566 4.90 18.18 4.75
N GLY A 567 5.75 18.95 5.43
CA GLY A 567 5.34 20.02 6.36
C GLY A 567 4.17 19.65 7.29
N ASN A 568 2.97 20.11 6.92
CA ASN A 568 1.73 19.96 7.68
C ASN A 568 0.67 19.05 7.01
N VAL A 569 1.01 18.33 5.95
CA VAL A 569 0.11 17.42 5.21
C VAL A 569 0.41 15.95 5.51
N TYR A 570 -0.63 15.16 5.74
CA TYR A 570 -0.51 13.73 6.12
C TYR A 570 -1.59 12.85 5.46
N THR A 571 -1.33 11.53 5.44
CA THR A 571 -2.35 10.51 5.13
C THR A 571 -3.17 10.16 6.38
N PRO A 572 -4.45 9.78 6.26
CA PRO A 572 -5.25 9.26 7.36
C PRO A 572 -4.60 8.03 8.04
N THR A 573 -4.87 7.82 9.32
CA THR A 573 -4.47 6.62 10.08
C THR A 573 -4.95 5.34 9.36
N PHE A 574 -4.15 4.28 9.38
CA PHE A 574 -4.48 3.00 8.76
C PHE A 574 -5.77 2.42 9.35
N TYR A 575 -6.76 2.14 8.50
CA TYR A 575 -8.03 1.51 8.85
C TYR A 575 -8.46 0.58 7.71
N PRO A 576 -8.89 -0.68 7.98
CA PRO A 576 -9.18 -1.69 6.96
C PRO A 576 -10.09 -1.15 5.86
N ALA A 577 -9.71 -1.32 4.59
CA ALA A 577 -10.40 -0.69 3.45
C ALA A 577 -11.86 -1.17 3.28
N ASP A 578 -12.18 -2.37 3.74
CA ASP A 578 -13.48 -3.02 3.70
C ASP A 578 -14.44 -2.56 4.83
N LYS A 579 -13.94 -1.82 5.82
CA LYS A 579 -14.74 -1.34 6.96
C LYS A 579 -15.16 0.11 6.81
N ARG A 580 -16.33 0.46 7.36
CA ARG A 580 -16.79 1.85 7.43
C ARG A 580 -16.13 2.55 8.61
N ILE A 581 -15.71 3.80 8.41
CA ILE A 581 -15.42 4.73 9.50
C ILE A 581 -16.70 5.54 9.71
N LEU A 582 -17.26 5.50 10.92
CA LEU A 582 -18.50 6.19 11.25
C LEU A 582 -18.30 7.71 11.21
N TRP A 583 -19.41 8.44 11.26
CA TRP A 583 -19.36 9.91 11.22
C TRP A 583 -18.75 10.45 12.51
N HIS A 584 -17.95 11.51 12.43
CA HIS A 584 -17.38 12.23 13.57
C HIS A 584 -17.03 13.66 13.20
N ASN A 585 -16.93 14.50 14.23
CA ASN A 585 -16.18 15.74 14.17
C ASN A 585 -14.81 15.47 14.79
N GLU A 586 -13.70 15.80 14.13
CA GLU A 586 -12.34 15.44 14.54
C GLU A 586 -12.00 15.97 15.94
N ASN A 587 -11.37 15.14 16.79
CA ASN A 587 -10.78 15.50 18.09
C ASN A 587 -11.74 16.06 19.17
N THR A 588 -13.05 15.79 19.11
CA THR A 588 -14.01 16.33 20.11
C THR A 588 -13.81 15.83 21.55
N PHE A 589 -13.14 14.70 21.76
CA PHE A 589 -12.86 14.19 23.12
C PHE A 589 -11.60 14.83 23.73
N ASN A 590 -10.74 15.45 22.91
CA ASN A 590 -9.62 16.24 23.38
C ASN A 590 -10.11 17.59 23.92
N HIS A 591 -9.26 18.32 24.66
CA HIS A 591 -9.61 19.67 25.12
C HIS A 591 -9.52 20.72 23.99
N SER A 592 -8.85 20.39 22.88
CA SER A 592 -8.69 21.22 21.69
C SER A 592 -8.88 20.43 20.39
N TRP A 593 -9.36 21.10 19.35
CA TRP A 593 -9.68 20.52 18.05
C TRP A 593 -9.36 21.50 16.91
N PRO A 594 -9.15 21.01 15.68
CA PRO A 594 -9.03 21.88 14.51
C PRO A 594 -10.41 22.39 14.09
N MET A 595 -10.57 23.68 13.85
CA MET A 595 -11.81 24.23 13.30
C MET A 595 -11.96 23.94 11.81
N LYS A 596 -10.85 23.82 11.07
CA LYS A 596 -10.86 23.59 9.63
C LYS A 596 -10.12 22.32 9.28
N ILE A 597 -10.74 21.53 8.40
CA ILE A 597 -10.18 20.29 7.86
C ILE A 597 -10.26 20.35 6.34
N TRP A 598 -9.18 19.96 5.67
CA TRP A 598 -9.18 19.78 4.23
C TRP A 598 -8.84 18.34 3.86
N PHE A 599 -9.54 17.80 2.88
CA PHE A 599 -9.26 16.53 2.22
C PHE A 599 -8.98 16.77 0.75
N CYS A 600 -7.86 16.30 0.21
CA CYS A 600 -7.55 16.39 -1.22
C CYS A 600 -7.41 15.01 -1.83
N CYS A 601 -8.15 14.76 -2.92
CA CYS A 601 -8.12 13.48 -3.61
C CYS A 601 -7.08 13.47 -4.74
N LEU A 602 -5.94 12.82 -4.49
CA LEU A 602 -4.95 12.55 -5.54
C LEU A 602 -5.37 11.35 -6.39
N VAL A 603 -5.89 10.29 -5.76
CA VAL A 603 -6.37 9.09 -6.46
C VAL A 603 -7.71 8.66 -5.88
N PRO A 604 -8.81 8.79 -6.66
CA PRO A 604 -10.11 8.31 -6.22
C PRO A 604 -10.14 6.77 -6.20
N ALA A 605 -10.87 6.20 -5.25
CA ALA A 605 -11.07 4.77 -5.19
C ALA A 605 -11.76 4.22 -6.46
N ARG A 606 -11.46 2.96 -6.81
CA ARG A 606 -12.11 2.31 -7.94
C ARG A 606 -13.62 2.15 -7.70
N GLN A 607 -13.99 1.78 -6.48
CA GLN A 607 -15.37 1.63 -6.00
C GLN A 607 -15.45 2.06 -4.53
N GLY A 608 -16.53 2.72 -4.14
CA GLY A 608 -16.74 3.24 -2.79
C GLY A 608 -15.72 4.33 -2.41
N GLY A 609 -15.36 4.38 -1.13
CA GLY A 609 -14.30 5.26 -0.61
C GLY A 609 -14.67 6.73 -0.56
N GLU A 610 -15.95 7.05 -0.70
CA GLU A 610 -16.49 8.37 -0.45
C GLU A 610 -16.19 8.79 0.99
N THR A 611 -16.10 10.10 1.20
CA THR A 611 -16.06 10.72 2.51
C THR A 611 -17.46 11.25 2.79
N PRO A 612 -18.38 10.45 3.37
CA PRO A 612 -19.72 10.94 3.72
C PRO A 612 -19.61 12.12 4.68
N ILE A 613 -20.43 13.14 4.48
CA ILE A 613 -20.52 14.32 5.34
C ILE A 613 -21.95 14.55 5.83
N VAL A 614 -22.09 15.11 7.03
CA VAL A 614 -23.37 15.35 7.70
C VAL A 614 -23.37 16.71 8.40
N ASP A 615 -24.41 17.51 8.18
CA ASP A 615 -24.60 18.79 8.88
C ASP A 615 -24.98 18.54 10.35
N SER A 616 -24.05 18.88 11.25
CA SER A 616 -24.16 18.67 12.69
C SER A 616 -25.21 19.57 13.34
N ARG A 617 -25.56 20.71 12.72
CA ARG A 617 -26.70 21.55 13.15
C ARG A 617 -28.01 20.85 12.83
N ARG A 618 -28.09 20.19 11.67
CA ARG A 618 -29.29 19.47 11.25
C ARG A 618 -29.54 18.24 12.13
N VAL A 619 -28.47 17.53 12.50
CA VAL A 619 -28.52 16.47 13.52
C VAL A 619 -29.11 17.02 14.82
N TYR A 620 -28.57 18.12 15.35
CA TYR A 620 -29.08 18.76 16.58
C TYR A 620 -30.57 19.17 16.47
N GLN A 621 -31.00 19.72 15.34
CA GLN A 621 -32.38 20.16 15.13
C GLN A 621 -33.38 19.00 15.07
N LEU A 622 -33.00 17.88 14.44
CA LEU A 622 -33.88 16.75 14.18
C LEU A 622 -33.86 15.68 15.26
N LEU A 623 -32.81 15.64 16.08
CA LEU A 623 -32.72 14.68 17.17
C LEU A 623 -33.86 14.90 18.18
N GLY A 624 -34.46 13.80 18.65
CA GLY A 624 -35.58 13.85 19.59
C GLY A 624 -35.24 14.70 20.83
N PRO A 625 -36.17 15.57 21.32
CA PRO A 625 -35.90 16.48 22.43
C PRO A 625 -35.30 15.81 23.67
N ARG A 626 -35.78 14.59 23.98
CA ARG A 626 -35.28 13.78 25.11
C ARG A 626 -33.78 13.49 25.00
N ILE A 627 -33.30 13.07 23.83
CA ILE A 627 -31.87 12.75 23.64
C ILE A 627 -31.08 14.05 23.62
N ARG A 628 -31.55 15.03 22.84
CA ARG A 628 -30.88 16.32 22.68
C ARG A 628 -30.65 17.04 24.00
N GLU A 629 -31.69 17.22 24.80
CA GLU A 629 -31.62 17.91 26.10
C GLU A 629 -30.70 17.17 27.07
N ARG A 630 -30.67 15.83 27.02
CA ARG A 630 -29.79 15.04 27.88
C ARG A 630 -28.31 15.24 27.52
N PHE A 631 -27.95 15.20 26.25
CA PHE A 631 -26.57 15.47 25.80
C PHE A 631 -26.17 16.95 25.98
N GLU A 632 -27.12 17.88 25.90
CA GLU A 632 -26.88 19.31 26.16
C GLU A 632 -26.61 19.57 27.65
N GLN A 633 -27.38 18.95 28.54
CA GLN A 633 -27.23 19.14 29.99
C GLN A 633 -26.06 18.36 30.59
N GLN A 634 -25.88 17.11 30.14
CA GLN A 634 -24.93 16.19 30.76
C GLN A 634 -23.60 16.10 29.98
N GLY A 635 -23.59 16.40 28.69
CA GLY A 635 -22.43 16.11 27.85
C GLY A 635 -22.15 14.62 27.70
N VAL A 636 -20.94 14.30 27.22
CA VAL A 636 -20.44 12.94 26.99
C VAL A 636 -19.20 12.72 27.82
N MET A 637 -19.20 11.67 28.64
CA MET A 637 -18.00 11.17 29.31
C MET A 637 -17.33 10.14 28.42
N TYR A 638 -16.10 10.42 28.00
CA TYR A 638 -15.25 9.47 27.29
C TYR A 638 -14.37 8.75 28.30
N VAL A 639 -14.34 7.42 28.24
CA VAL A 639 -13.51 6.59 29.12
C VAL A 639 -12.60 5.73 28.26
N ARG A 640 -11.31 5.76 28.55
CA ARG A 640 -10.30 4.93 27.88
C ARG A 640 -9.49 4.15 28.91
N ASN A 641 -9.34 2.86 28.65
CA ASN A 641 -8.55 1.94 29.45
C ASN A 641 -7.30 1.55 28.67
N TYR A 642 -6.14 1.75 29.28
CA TYR A 642 -4.84 1.37 28.75
C TYR A 642 -4.25 0.23 29.61
N GLY A 643 -3.45 -0.63 28.98
CA GLY A 643 -2.71 -1.70 29.67
C GLY A 643 -3.51 -2.97 29.96
N GLU A 644 -4.64 -3.20 29.29
CA GLU A 644 -5.46 -4.43 29.44
C GLU A 644 -5.30 -5.44 28.29
N GLY A 645 -4.31 -5.25 27.40
CA GLY A 645 -4.00 -6.19 26.32
C GLY A 645 -4.84 -6.04 25.04
N LEU A 646 -5.75 -5.06 24.97
CA LEU A 646 -6.45 -4.65 23.74
C LEU A 646 -6.33 -3.14 23.52
N GLY A 647 -5.88 -2.73 22.33
CA GLY A 647 -5.60 -1.33 21.98
C GLY A 647 -4.22 -0.84 22.41
N LEU A 648 -3.90 0.43 22.12
CA LEU A 648 -2.60 1.02 22.46
C LEU A 648 -2.45 1.21 23.98
N ASP A 649 -1.25 0.94 24.51
CA ASP A 649 -0.91 1.25 25.90
C ASP A 649 -0.75 2.77 26.13
N TRP A 650 -0.71 3.18 27.40
CA TRP A 650 -0.65 4.61 27.74
C TRP A 650 0.71 5.20 27.36
N GLN A 651 1.77 4.40 27.38
CA GLN A 651 3.12 4.81 27.01
C GLN A 651 3.20 5.20 25.52
N THR A 652 2.51 4.47 24.66
CA THR A 652 2.41 4.73 23.23
C THR A 652 1.57 5.98 22.95
N VAL A 653 0.45 6.13 23.66
CA VAL A 653 -0.46 7.29 23.47
C VAL A 653 0.16 8.58 24.00
N PHE A 654 0.68 8.59 25.23
CA PHE A 654 1.30 9.77 25.83
C PHE A 654 2.79 9.93 25.49
N ARG A 655 3.38 8.97 24.75
CA ARG A 655 4.78 8.96 24.30
C ARG A 655 5.80 9.17 25.42
N THR A 656 5.51 8.60 26.58
CA THR A 656 6.35 8.71 27.77
C THR A 656 6.21 7.47 28.63
N ASN A 657 7.27 7.10 29.34
CA ASN A 657 7.23 6.08 30.39
C ASN A 657 7.12 6.69 31.79
N ASP A 658 7.06 8.03 31.90
CA ASP A 658 6.95 8.74 33.15
C ASP A 658 5.48 9.00 33.49
N ARG A 659 4.98 8.33 34.54
CA ARG A 659 3.63 8.55 35.06
C ARG A 659 3.41 10.02 35.41
N ALA A 660 4.40 10.71 36.01
CA ALA A 660 4.24 12.11 36.38
C ALA A 660 4.04 13.01 35.15
N ALA A 661 4.69 12.71 34.02
CA ALA A 661 4.47 13.39 32.75
C ALA A 661 3.05 13.14 32.20
N VAL A 662 2.54 11.91 32.30
CA VAL A 662 1.14 11.60 31.93
C VAL A 662 0.17 12.36 32.81
N GLU A 663 0.37 12.36 34.12
CA GLU A 663 -0.49 13.09 35.04
C GLU A 663 -0.44 14.60 34.78
N ALA A 664 0.72 15.16 34.43
CA ALA A 664 0.85 16.55 34.04
C ALA A 664 0.06 16.85 32.76
N HIS A 665 0.19 16.01 31.74
CA HIS A 665 -0.58 16.12 30.50
C HIS A 665 -2.08 15.97 30.75
N CYS A 666 -2.51 15.00 31.55
CA CYS A 666 -3.91 14.82 31.90
C CYS A 666 -4.48 16.03 32.63
N ARG A 667 -3.73 16.65 33.56
CA ARG A 667 -4.13 17.88 34.23
C ARG A 667 -4.24 19.05 33.25
N GLU A 668 -3.26 19.21 32.35
CA GLU A 668 -3.27 20.24 31.30
C GLU A 668 -4.46 20.07 30.34
N ALA A 669 -4.79 18.83 29.99
CA ALA A 669 -5.86 18.49 29.07
C ALA A 669 -7.25 18.32 29.75
N PHE A 670 -7.38 18.61 31.04
CA PHE A 670 -8.63 18.39 31.81
C PHE A 670 -9.18 16.95 31.65
N ILE A 671 -8.30 15.98 31.89
CA ILE A 671 -8.56 14.54 31.85
C ILE A 671 -8.35 13.99 33.27
N ASP A 672 -9.37 13.36 33.82
CA ASP A 672 -9.25 12.58 35.03
C ASP A 672 -8.49 11.29 34.72
N PHE A 673 -7.68 10.85 35.67
CA PHE A 673 -6.91 9.63 35.51
C PHE A 673 -6.94 8.79 36.79
N LYS A 674 -6.90 7.48 36.60
CA LYS A 674 -6.78 6.48 37.66
C LYS A 674 -5.80 5.41 37.20
N TRP A 675 -4.67 5.33 37.88
CA TRP A 675 -3.76 4.19 37.73
C TRP A 675 -4.45 2.92 38.24
N LYS A 676 -4.35 1.85 37.46
CA LYS A 676 -4.84 0.50 37.77
C LYS A 676 -3.65 -0.40 38.13
N ASP A 677 -3.94 -1.62 38.56
CA ASP A 677 -2.93 -2.65 38.76
C ASP A 677 -2.23 -2.99 37.42
N ASN A 678 -1.08 -3.66 37.48
CA ASN A 678 -0.29 -4.10 36.30
C ASN A 678 0.08 -2.98 35.31
N ASP A 679 0.35 -1.78 35.82
CA ASP A 679 0.70 -0.61 34.99
C ASP A 679 -0.39 -0.15 34.02
N GLY A 680 -1.64 -0.51 34.29
CA GLY A 680 -2.80 0.00 33.57
C GLY A 680 -3.13 1.45 33.95
N LEU A 681 -3.78 2.15 33.03
CA LEU A 681 -4.30 3.50 33.24
C LEU A 681 -5.75 3.55 32.79
N ARG A 682 -6.61 4.22 33.54
CA ARG A 682 -7.92 4.67 33.05
C ARG A 682 -7.89 6.18 32.97
N THR A 683 -8.26 6.73 31.82
CA THR A 683 -8.54 8.14 31.69
C THR A 683 -10.02 8.36 31.44
N SER A 684 -10.58 9.41 32.01
CA SER A 684 -11.93 9.86 31.71
C SER A 684 -11.99 11.37 31.54
N CYS A 685 -12.81 11.84 30.62
CA CYS A 685 -13.07 13.26 30.47
C CYS A 685 -14.52 13.49 30.07
N VAL A 686 -15.14 14.51 30.65
CA VAL A 686 -16.46 14.98 30.22
C VAL A 686 -16.28 16.14 29.25
N ARG A 687 -16.95 16.06 28.10
CA ARG A 687 -17.00 17.12 27.09
C ARG A 687 -18.45 17.45 26.73
N PRO A 688 -18.73 18.68 26.28
CA PRO A 688 -20.06 19.02 25.77
C PRO A 688 -20.51 18.05 24.67
N GLY A 689 -21.77 17.60 24.72
CA GLY A 689 -22.37 16.83 23.63
C GLY A 689 -22.91 17.72 22.51
N VAL A 690 -23.20 18.97 22.85
CA VAL A 690 -23.66 20.03 21.96
C VAL A 690 -22.80 21.25 22.24
N THR A 691 -22.33 21.93 21.19
CA THR A 691 -21.49 23.12 21.35
C THR A 691 -22.00 24.22 20.44
N LYS A 692 -21.96 25.46 20.93
CA LYS A 692 -22.33 26.64 20.16
C LYS A 692 -21.16 27.05 19.29
N HIS A 693 -21.36 27.16 17.98
CA HIS A 693 -20.31 27.57 17.07
C HIS A 693 -19.93 29.06 17.34
N PRO A 694 -18.65 29.39 17.56
CA PRO A 694 -18.24 30.71 18.06
C PRO A 694 -18.49 31.85 17.06
N LYS A 695 -18.50 31.55 15.75
CA LYS A 695 -18.71 32.57 14.70
C LYS A 695 -20.19 32.70 14.27
N THR A 696 -20.88 31.58 14.08
CA THR A 696 -22.30 31.60 13.60
C THR A 696 -23.30 31.69 14.75
N GLY A 697 -22.90 31.30 15.97
CA GLY A 697 -23.77 31.25 17.13
C GLY A 697 -24.80 30.11 17.11
N GLU A 698 -24.75 29.23 16.12
CA GLU A 698 -25.65 28.08 16.00
C GLU A 698 -25.23 26.94 16.93
N LEU A 699 -26.21 26.19 17.46
CA LEU A 699 -25.93 24.98 18.23
C LEU A 699 -25.65 23.81 17.28
N SER A 700 -24.57 23.09 17.55
CA SER A 700 -24.13 21.96 16.75
C SER A 700 -23.98 20.70 17.60
N TRP A 701 -24.40 19.56 17.03
CA TRP A 701 -24.13 18.24 17.59
C TRP A 701 -22.65 17.90 17.39
N PHE A 702 -21.81 18.34 18.34
CA PHE A 702 -20.36 18.29 18.24
C PHE A 702 -19.77 17.32 19.26
N ASN A 703 -19.73 16.04 18.90
CA ASN A 703 -19.17 14.97 19.72
C ASN A 703 -18.81 13.73 18.87
N GLN A 704 -18.27 12.71 19.51
CA GLN A 704 -17.85 11.45 18.87
C GLN A 704 -18.44 10.22 19.57
N ALA A 705 -19.62 10.31 20.18
CA ALA A 705 -20.20 9.20 20.94
C ALA A 705 -20.27 7.90 20.12
N GLN A 706 -20.62 7.98 18.83
CA GLN A 706 -20.70 6.85 17.90
C GLN A 706 -19.36 6.16 17.58
N HIS A 707 -18.21 6.80 17.83
CA HIS A 707 -16.90 6.13 17.71
C HIS A 707 -16.45 5.41 18.97
N TRP A 708 -17.03 5.79 20.11
CA TRP A 708 -16.62 5.32 21.43
C TRP A 708 -17.60 4.29 21.97
N HIS A 709 -18.90 4.45 21.73
CA HIS A 709 -19.92 3.61 22.32
C HIS A 709 -19.84 2.17 21.79
N ILE A 710 -19.83 1.20 22.71
CA ILE A 710 -19.70 -0.21 22.37
C ILE A 710 -20.81 -0.74 21.45
N SER A 711 -22.03 -0.20 21.53
CA SER A 711 -23.13 -0.62 20.66
C SER A 711 -22.94 -0.26 19.19
N CYS A 712 -21.99 0.63 18.86
CA CYS A 712 -21.67 1.04 17.49
C CYS A 712 -20.60 0.16 16.83
N LEU A 713 -20.04 -0.81 17.57
CA LEU A 713 -19.13 -1.82 17.02
C LEU A 713 -19.92 -2.91 16.27
N GLU A 714 -19.24 -3.59 15.34
CA GLU A 714 -19.79 -4.77 14.67
C GLU A 714 -20.21 -5.84 15.70
N PRO A 715 -21.33 -6.55 15.50
CA PRO A 715 -21.90 -7.45 16.50
C PRO A 715 -20.90 -8.46 17.07
N GLU A 716 -20.11 -9.11 16.19
CA GLU A 716 -19.12 -10.12 16.56
C GLU A 716 -18.00 -9.53 17.44
N LEU A 717 -17.51 -8.34 17.11
CA LEU A 717 -16.48 -7.63 17.88
C LEU A 717 -17.03 -7.15 19.23
N ARG A 718 -18.27 -6.64 19.23
CA ARG A 718 -18.98 -6.22 20.43
C ARG A 718 -19.15 -7.39 21.41
N GLU A 719 -19.63 -8.53 20.93
CA GLU A 719 -19.83 -9.74 21.74
C GLU A 719 -18.51 -10.21 22.34
N SER A 720 -17.46 -10.31 21.52
CA SER A 720 -16.12 -10.69 21.99
C SER A 720 -15.59 -9.76 23.09
N LEU A 721 -15.75 -8.44 22.95
CA LEU A 721 -15.31 -7.48 23.97
C LEU A 721 -16.11 -7.59 25.27
N LEU A 722 -17.41 -7.83 25.20
CA LEU A 722 -18.28 -7.97 26.38
C LEU A 722 -18.08 -9.31 27.10
N GLU A 723 -17.59 -10.34 26.42
CA GLU A 723 -17.18 -11.61 27.05
C GLU A 723 -15.87 -11.46 27.83
N MET A 724 -14.95 -10.63 27.32
CA MET A 724 -13.62 -10.45 27.89
C MET A 724 -13.58 -9.38 28.98
N PHE A 725 -14.39 -8.33 28.88
CA PHE A 725 -14.33 -7.16 29.76
C PHE A 725 -15.69 -6.84 30.36
N SER A 726 -15.66 -6.34 31.59
CA SER A 726 -16.80 -5.61 32.10
C SER A 726 -16.93 -4.28 31.36
N GLU A 727 -18.14 -3.72 31.26
CA GLU A 727 -18.40 -2.52 30.44
C GLU A 727 -17.51 -1.31 30.83
N GLN A 728 -17.16 -1.18 32.11
CA GLN A 728 -16.27 -0.13 32.62
C GLN A 728 -14.78 -0.33 32.28
N ASP A 729 -14.39 -1.56 31.96
CA ASP A 729 -13.01 -1.97 31.67
C ASP A 729 -12.73 -2.05 30.16
N LEU A 730 -13.76 -1.88 29.32
CA LEU A 730 -13.63 -1.81 27.87
C LEU A 730 -12.49 -0.87 27.43
N PRO A 731 -11.71 -1.22 26.39
CA PRO A 731 -10.58 -0.40 25.92
C PRO A 731 -10.95 1.06 25.68
N ARG A 732 -12.15 1.28 25.12
CA ARG A 732 -12.81 2.59 25.07
C ARG A 732 -14.32 2.41 25.18
N ASN A 733 -14.98 3.34 25.85
CA ASN A 733 -16.43 3.47 25.85
C ASN A 733 -16.84 4.91 26.15
N CYS A 734 -18.10 5.26 25.95
CA CYS A 734 -18.64 6.55 26.38
C CYS A 734 -19.97 6.43 27.13
N TYR A 735 -20.22 7.41 27.97
CA TYR A 735 -21.37 7.51 28.89
C TYR A 735 -21.92 8.93 28.85
N TYR A 736 -23.07 9.17 29.50
CA TYR A 736 -23.46 10.53 29.84
C TYR A 736 -22.46 11.14 30.83
N GLY A 737 -22.36 12.47 30.89
CA GLY A 737 -21.38 13.13 31.76
C GLY A 737 -21.56 12.89 33.26
N ASP A 738 -22.71 12.37 33.70
CA ASP A 738 -22.93 11.90 35.07
C ASP A 738 -22.43 10.47 35.33
N GLY A 739 -21.89 9.81 34.30
CA GLY A 739 -21.41 8.43 34.32
C GLY A 739 -22.49 7.38 34.03
N SER A 740 -23.75 7.78 33.83
CA SER A 740 -24.80 6.84 33.46
C SER A 740 -24.63 6.35 32.02
N ARG A 741 -24.96 5.08 31.79
CA ARG A 741 -24.87 4.44 30.47
C ARG A 741 -25.76 5.13 29.45
N ILE A 742 -25.22 5.37 28.25
CA ILE A 742 -26.02 5.77 27.09
C ILE A 742 -26.76 4.53 26.59
N GLU A 743 -28.08 4.62 26.44
CA GLU A 743 -28.87 3.46 26.03
C GLU A 743 -28.55 3.07 24.58
N ASP A 744 -28.50 1.77 24.27
CA ASP A 744 -28.19 1.30 22.90
C ASP A 744 -29.18 1.82 21.87
N SER A 745 -30.45 1.95 22.27
CA SER A 745 -31.52 2.52 21.44
C SER A 745 -31.31 4.00 21.15
N VAL A 746 -30.67 4.75 22.06
CA VAL A 746 -30.28 6.15 21.82
C VAL A 746 -29.19 6.21 20.77
N MET A 747 -28.17 5.36 20.87
CA MET A 747 -27.12 5.29 19.85
C MET A 747 -27.65 4.83 18.50
N GLN A 748 -28.59 3.88 18.48
CA GLN A 748 -29.26 3.46 17.26
C GLN A 748 -30.03 4.62 16.60
N GLU A 749 -30.82 5.38 17.36
CA GLU A 749 -31.54 6.56 16.85
C GLU A 749 -30.58 7.61 16.27
N ILE A 750 -29.44 7.84 16.94
CA ILE A 750 -28.38 8.72 16.44
C ILE A 750 -27.82 8.19 15.11
N LEU A 751 -27.42 6.92 15.04
CA LEU A 751 -26.86 6.32 13.83
C LEU A 751 -27.85 6.34 12.66
N GLU A 752 -29.13 6.05 12.92
CA GLU A 752 -30.19 6.12 11.91
C GLU A 752 -30.37 7.55 11.38
N LEU A 753 -30.31 8.56 12.26
CA LEU A 753 -30.40 9.95 11.85
C LEU A 753 -29.18 10.39 11.02
N TYR A 754 -27.97 10.01 11.43
CA TYR A 754 -26.74 10.25 10.64
C TYR A 754 -26.83 9.60 9.26
N GLN A 755 -27.30 8.36 9.19
CA GLN A 755 -27.48 7.61 7.93
C GLN A 755 -28.54 8.23 7.03
N GLN A 756 -29.59 8.86 7.59
CA GLN A 756 -30.60 9.59 6.84
C GLN A 756 -30.10 10.95 6.31
N LEU A 757 -29.23 11.61 7.07
CA LEU A 757 -28.73 12.95 6.75
C LEU A 757 -27.44 12.95 5.94
N GLU A 758 -26.80 11.79 5.74
CA GLU A 758 -25.54 11.74 5.05
C GLU A 758 -25.63 12.17 3.59
N VAL A 759 -24.67 13.00 3.21
CA VAL A 759 -24.40 13.35 1.83
C VAL A 759 -23.08 12.71 1.43
N SER A 760 -23.12 11.92 0.37
CA SER A 760 -21.94 11.27 -0.20
C SER A 760 -21.82 11.62 -1.67
N PHE A 761 -20.58 11.85 -2.10
CA PHE A 761 -20.25 12.06 -3.49
C PHE A 761 -19.01 11.26 -3.86
N ARG A 762 -18.95 10.83 -5.12
CA ARG A 762 -17.76 10.17 -5.64
C ARG A 762 -16.64 11.19 -5.79
N TRP A 763 -15.49 10.87 -5.21
CA TRP A 763 -14.25 11.62 -5.39
C TRP A 763 -13.82 11.62 -6.87
N GLN A 764 -13.36 12.77 -7.34
CA GLN A 764 -12.60 12.95 -8.57
C GLN A 764 -11.15 13.30 -8.21
N ALA A 765 -10.21 13.03 -9.11
CA ALA A 765 -8.84 13.52 -8.93
C ALA A 765 -8.84 15.06 -8.86
N ALA A 766 -7.95 15.62 -8.02
CA ALA A 766 -7.82 17.04 -7.72
C ALA A 766 -9.01 17.70 -6.97
N ASP A 767 -10.05 16.95 -6.61
CA ASP A 767 -11.08 17.47 -5.71
C ASP A 767 -10.48 17.82 -4.35
N ILE A 768 -10.87 18.97 -3.81
CA ILE A 768 -10.56 19.37 -2.42
C ILE A 768 -11.87 19.62 -1.67
N LEU A 769 -12.08 18.90 -0.57
CA LEU A 769 -13.18 19.14 0.36
C LEU A 769 -12.65 19.89 1.58
N MET A 770 -13.19 21.08 1.84
CA MET A 770 -12.94 21.86 3.05
C MET A 770 -14.16 21.79 3.97
N LEU A 771 -13.93 21.50 5.25
CA LEU A 771 -14.96 21.38 6.28
C LEU A 771 -14.73 22.38 7.41
N ASP A 772 -15.82 22.94 7.91
CA ASP A 772 -15.88 23.44 9.28
C ASP A 772 -16.17 22.26 10.21
N ASN A 773 -15.20 21.91 11.04
CA ASN A 773 -15.24 20.71 11.87
C ASN A 773 -16.36 20.79 12.93
N MET A 774 -16.77 21.98 13.37
CA MET A 774 -17.87 22.09 14.31
C MET A 774 -19.23 21.95 13.63
N LEU A 775 -19.35 22.35 12.37
CA LEU A 775 -20.62 22.31 11.64
C LEU A 775 -20.83 21.01 10.85
N THR A 776 -19.76 20.31 10.48
CA THR A 776 -19.83 19.15 9.59
C THR A 776 -19.08 17.97 10.17
N ALA A 777 -19.80 16.86 10.36
CA ALA A 777 -19.21 15.57 10.69
C ALA A 777 -18.86 14.83 9.39
N HIS A 778 -17.80 14.01 9.41
CA HIS A 778 -17.36 13.21 8.27
C HIS A 778 -17.11 11.75 8.65
N GLY A 779 -17.15 10.86 7.67
CA GLY A 779 -16.79 9.45 7.82
C GLY A 779 -16.01 8.92 6.62
N ARG A 780 -15.95 7.60 6.46
CA ARG A 780 -15.38 6.96 5.27
C ARG A 780 -16.13 5.69 4.92
N ASN A 781 -16.68 5.62 3.71
CA ASN A 781 -17.27 4.40 3.22
C ASN A 781 -16.21 3.33 2.90
N PRO A 782 -16.57 2.04 2.97
CA PRO A 782 -15.73 0.95 2.45
C PRO A 782 -15.32 1.18 1.00
N PHE A 783 -14.16 0.67 0.60
CA PHE A 783 -13.66 0.86 -0.75
C PHE A 783 -12.81 -0.30 -1.27
N VAL A 784 -12.68 -0.34 -2.60
CA VAL A 784 -11.85 -1.33 -3.29
C VAL A 784 -10.88 -0.63 -4.25
N GLY A 785 -9.63 -1.09 -4.27
CA GLY A 785 -8.56 -0.55 -5.11
C GLY A 785 -7.73 0.52 -4.40
N GLU A 786 -6.86 1.19 -5.14
CA GLU A 786 -6.05 2.28 -4.59
C GLU A 786 -6.92 3.49 -4.27
N ARG A 787 -6.62 4.16 -3.15
CA ARG A 787 -7.27 5.40 -2.72
C ARG A 787 -6.23 6.27 -2.02
N ARG A 788 -5.99 7.48 -2.53
CA ARG A 788 -5.03 8.44 -1.94
C ARG A 788 -5.72 9.77 -1.67
N ILE A 789 -6.03 10.00 -0.39
CA ILE A 789 -6.58 11.26 0.10
C ILE A 789 -5.54 11.88 1.05
N LEU A 790 -5.14 13.12 0.78
CA LEU A 790 -4.32 13.94 1.66
C LEU A 790 -5.22 14.67 2.66
N VAL A 791 -4.68 14.99 3.83
CA VAL A 791 -5.38 15.74 4.87
C VAL A 791 -4.52 16.89 5.38
N ALA A 792 -5.15 18.04 5.62
CA ALA A 792 -4.60 19.16 6.36
C ALA A 792 -5.60 19.63 7.41
N MET A 793 -5.10 20.17 8.53
CA MET A 793 -5.90 20.69 9.64
C MET A 793 -5.35 22.05 10.10
N GLY A 794 -6.25 22.95 10.49
CA GLY A 794 -5.92 24.34 10.80
C GLY A 794 -6.86 24.96 11.83
N GLU A 795 -6.44 26.12 12.36
CA GLU A 795 -7.23 26.92 13.30
C GLU A 795 -7.67 26.12 14.54
N MET A 796 -6.70 25.75 15.38
CA MET A 796 -6.99 25.04 16.63
C MET A 796 -7.77 25.95 17.60
N LEU A 797 -8.88 25.42 18.13
CA LEU A 797 -9.65 26.01 19.22
C LEU A 797 -9.70 25.04 20.40
N SER A 798 -9.96 25.57 21.59
CA SER A 798 -10.22 24.80 22.80
C SER A 798 -11.64 25.04 23.31
N TYR A 799 -12.10 24.16 24.21
CA TYR A 799 -13.40 24.35 24.88
C TYR A 799 -13.42 25.59 25.78
N GLU A 800 -12.26 26.13 26.16
CA GLU A 800 -12.17 27.39 26.90
C GLU A 800 -12.41 28.62 26.01
N ASP A 801 -12.25 28.47 24.68
CA ASP A 801 -12.42 29.55 23.70
C ASP A 801 -13.86 29.71 23.20
N VAL A 802 -14.79 28.79 23.55
CA VAL A 802 -16.11 28.65 22.91
C VAL A 802 -17.29 28.68 23.89
#